data_AF-A0AAV0IQ09-F1
#
_entry.id   AF-A0AAV0IQ09-F1
#
_cell.length_a   1.000
_cell.length_b   1.000
_cell.length_c   1.000
_cell.angle_alpha   90.00
_cell.angle_beta   90.00
_cell.angle_gamma   90.00
#
_symmetry.space_group_name_H-M   'P 1'
#
loop_
_entity.id
_entity.type
_entity.pdbx_description
1 polymer ?
#
loop_
_entity_poly.entity_id
_entity_poly.type
_entity_poly.pdbx_seq_one_letter_code
_entity_poly.pdbx_strand_id
1 'polypeptide(L)'
;MASGGANGEFSFSSSTTAAANRAGSGRNGLPKIQTQDSAKKLSDAAARGAAAGAEDLCYDDSATPVKAQTLDELHSLQKKRSTPSTPITAPAAAGNQGAFFTAMSEEERQRQQLQSISASLASLTRETGPKVVKGDPARRSTAPKVGHVEHYAPSISVTDSSLKFTHVLYNLSPAGTYSLFYWNLGIGVFSCAVLRVHLLIKEMLYYKKKKKIAELYEQAIKYEKGSFITSTGALATLSGAKTGRSPRDKRVVRDDTTEDDLWWGKGSPNIEMDEHTFMVNRERAVDYLNSLDKLTLPSSVAVFVLFIHADEITHLNPDPHACLEHRIKVRIVSARAYHSLFMHNMCIRATPEELENFGTPDFTIYNAGQFPCNRYTHYMTSSTSIDLNLGRREMVILGTQYAGEMKKGLFGVMHYLMPLRGILSLHSGCNMGKDGDVALFFGLSGMLPIIKRVALFVFVPYPLFLRVLARFPFCLLCTGTGKTTLSTDHNRYLIGDDEHCWSDNGVSNIEGGCYAKCIDLSAEKEPDIFNAIKFGTVLENVVFDEHTRQVDYSDKSVTENTRAAYPIEYIPNAKLPCVGPHPKNVILLACDAFGVLPPVSRLNLAQTMYHFISGYTALVAGTEDGIKEPQATFSACFGAAFIMMHPTRYAAMLAEKMQKHGATGWLVNTGWSGGSYGSGSRIKLSYTRKIINAIHSGELLEANYTKTEIFGLEIPSSIEGVPSEILQPANTWSDKKAYNETLLKLGGLFKKNFEVFANHKIGKDGKLTEQILAAGPVF
;
A
#
# COMPACT_ATOMS: atom_id res chain seq x y z
N MET A 1 42.92 54.22 -11.29
CA MET A 1 44.31 54.39 -10.81
C MET A 1 44.43 53.51 -9.57
N ALA A 2 44.92 52.28 -9.71
CA ALA A 2 46.32 51.87 -9.44
C ALA A 2 46.67 52.10 -7.95
N SER A 3 47.08 51.12 -7.13
CA SER A 3 47.93 49.92 -7.30
C SER A 3 47.74 49.03 -6.05
N GLY A 4 47.69 47.68 -6.11
CA GLY A 4 48.83 46.74 -6.02
C GLY A 4 49.38 46.66 -4.57
N GLY A 5 49.63 45.53 -3.90
CA GLY A 5 49.63 44.10 -4.19
C GLY A 5 50.46 43.40 -3.09
N ALA A 6 50.12 42.14 -2.80
CA ALA A 6 50.99 41.06 -2.28
C ALA A 6 51.37 40.95 -0.78
N ASN A 7 51.08 39.73 -0.27
CA ASN A 7 51.95 38.80 0.48
C ASN A 7 52.12 38.84 2.02
N GLY A 8 52.00 37.61 2.55
CA GLY A 8 52.52 37.06 3.80
C GLY A 8 51.73 35.80 4.18
N GLU A 9 52.28 34.66 4.61
CA GLU A 9 53.57 33.98 4.45
C GLU A 9 53.41 32.57 5.08
N PHE A 10 54.35 31.66 4.81
CA PHE A 10 54.41 30.25 5.28
C PHE A 10 55.24 30.09 6.57
N SER A 11 55.05 28.97 7.31
CA SER A 11 56.12 28.24 8.07
C SER A 11 55.60 26.83 8.45
N PHE A 12 56.14 25.65 8.11
CA PHE A 12 57.47 24.97 8.14
C PHE A 12 57.82 24.16 9.42
N SER A 13 57.54 22.85 9.35
CA SER A 13 58.34 21.63 9.62
C SER A 13 59.15 21.35 10.92
N SER A 14 59.22 20.04 11.22
CA SER A 14 60.17 19.23 12.04
C SER A 14 59.73 18.98 13.50
N SER A 15 59.89 17.82 14.16
CA SER A 15 60.71 16.61 13.94
C SER A 15 60.24 15.44 14.85
N THR A 16 60.33 14.20 14.36
CA THR A 16 60.59 12.89 15.05
C THR A 16 60.35 12.68 16.56
N THR A 17 59.58 11.63 16.89
CA THR A 17 59.97 10.60 17.89
C THR A 17 59.33 9.25 17.57
N ALA A 18 60.07 8.18 17.83
CA ALA A 18 59.78 6.79 17.51
C ALA A 18 59.11 6.02 18.66
N ALA A 19 58.57 4.85 18.29
CA ALA A 19 58.36 3.63 19.08
C ALA A 19 57.11 3.48 19.96
N ALA A 20 56.20 2.59 19.51
CA ALA A 20 55.91 1.27 20.14
C ALA A 20 54.40 0.89 20.17
N ASN A 21 54.11 -0.25 19.52
CA ASN A 21 53.18 -1.31 19.94
C ASN A 21 51.64 -1.05 20.00
N ARG A 22 50.88 -1.60 19.05
CA ARG A 22 50.18 -2.92 19.15
C ARG A 22 49.18 -3.16 18.01
N ALA A 23 48.99 -4.45 17.72
CA ALA A 23 48.32 -5.09 16.61
C ALA A 23 46.77 -5.00 16.58
N GLY A 24 46.19 -5.17 15.39
CA GLY A 24 44.76 -5.47 15.16
C GLY A 24 44.55 -6.20 13.82
N SER A 25 44.01 -7.42 13.89
CA SER A 25 43.86 -8.41 12.80
C SER A 25 42.65 -8.20 11.89
N GLY A 26 42.80 -8.49 10.60
CA GLY A 26 41.71 -8.58 9.61
C GLY A 26 41.15 -10.00 9.38
N ARG A 27 39.95 -10.07 8.78
CA ARG A 27 39.22 -11.20 8.16
C ARG A 27 38.21 -10.58 7.17
N ASN A 28 37.84 -11.07 5.99
CA ASN A 28 38.12 -12.25 5.15
C ASN A 28 37.64 -11.92 3.70
N GLY A 29 38.38 -12.27 2.65
CA GLY A 29 37.96 -12.18 1.23
C GLY A 29 38.08 -13.53 0.50
N LEU A 30 37.24 -13.79 -0.51
CA LEU A 30 37.13 -15.06 -1.26
C LEU A 30 38.02 -15.09 -2.54
N PRO A 31 38.62 -16.25 -2.93
CA PRO A 31 39.44 -16.37 -4.14
C PRO A 31 38.65 -16.71 -5.43
N LYS A 32 39.21 -16.33 -6.58
CA LYS A 32 38.63 -16.43 -7.94
C LYS A 32 39.09 -17.72 -8.68
N ILE A 33 38.20 -18.34 -9.47
CA ILE A 33 38.48 -19.55 -10.30
C ILE A 33 38.64 -19.14 -11.77
N GLN A 34 39.66 -19.64 -12.47
CA GLN A 34 39.83 -19.51 -13.94
C GLN A 34 39.69 -20.88 -14.62
N THR A 35 38.94 -20.94 -15.73
CA THR A 35 38.88 -22.08 -16.65
C THR A 35 39.60 -21.77 -17.97
N GLN A 36 40.22 -22.79 -18.56
CA GLN A 36 41.04 -22.72 -19.78
C GLN A 36 40.15 -22.57 -21.02
N ASP A 37 40.03 -21.34 -21.55
CA ASP A 37 39.69 -21.13 -22.98
C ASP A 37 40.12 -19.75 -23.53
N SER A 38 41.06 -19.08 -22.86
CA SER A 38 41.50 -17.72 -23.19
C SER A 38 42.84 -17.65 -23.95
N ALA A 39 43.50 -18.78 -24.21
CA ALA A 39 44.83 -18.80 -24.83
C ALA A 39 44.84 -18.57 -26.36
N LYS A 40 43.69 -18.29 -27.01
CA LYS A 40 43.62 -18.14 -28.48
C LYS A 40 42.96 -16.85 -29.00
N LYS A 41 42.72 -15.86 -28.13
CA LYS A 41 42.17 -14.54 -28.53
C LYS A 41 43.10 -13.35 -28.26
N LEU A 42 44.38 -13.61 -28.05
CA LEU A 42 45.42 -12.60 -27.76
C LEU A 42 46.36 -12.30 -28.95
N SER A 43 46.11 -12.85 -30.15
CA SER A 43 46.88 -12.50 -31.35
C SER A 43 46.26 -11.39 -32.21
N ASP A 44 44.99 -11.00 -31.99
CA ASP A 44 44.26 -10.17 -32.97
C ASP A 44 43.92 -8.76 -32.47
N ALA A 45 44.35 -8.37 -31.26
CA ALA A 45 44.02 -7.07 -30.66
C ALA A 45 45.15 -6.02 -30.77
N ALA A 46 46.26 -6.31 -31.44
CA ALA A 46 47.39 -5.38 -31.60
C ALA A 46 47.28 -4.42 -32.81
N ALA A 47 46.09 -4.24 -33.40
CA ALA A 47 45.92 -3.45 -34.63
C ALA A 47 44.98 -2.25 -34.53
N ARG A 48 44.38 -1.91 -33.38
CA ARG A 48 43.51 -0.72 -33.26
C ARG A 48 43.66 -0.05 -31.91
N GLY A 49 44.47 1.02 -31.86
CA GLY A 49 44.74 1.79 -30.66
C GLY A 49 43.58 2.71 -30.24
N ALA A 50 43.29 2.71 -28.94
CA ALA A 50 42.77 3.85 -28.18
C ALA A 50 42.89 3.52 -26.67
N ALA A 51 43.46 4.45 -25.91
CA ALA A 51 43.86 4.29 -24.52
C ALA A 51 42.70 4.49 -23.52
N ALA A 52 42.64 3.64 -22.50
CA ALA A 52 41.89 3.87 -21.26
C ALA A 52 42.90 3.88 -20.10
N GLY A 53 42.86 4.93 -19.28
CA GLY A 53 43.59 5.01 -18.02
C GLY A 53 42.90 4.17 -16.94
N ALA A 54 43.67 3.34 -16.25
CA ALA A 54 43.24 2.52 -15.13
C ALA A 54 43.91 3.00 -13.83
N GLU A 55 43.18 2.77 -12.74
CA GLU A 55 43.37 3.20 -11.36
C GLU A 55 44.58 2.58 -10.65
N ASP A 56 45.05 3.24 -9.58
CA ASP A 56 45.90 2.64 -8.55
C ASP A 56 45.06 2.25 -7.32
N LEU A 57 44.86 0.94 -7.13
CA LEU A 57 44.43 0.30 -5.89
C LEU A 57 45.32 -0.94 -5.67
N CYS A 58 46.20 -0.88 -4.67
CA CYS A 58 47.14 -1.95 -4.33
C CYS A 58 46.48 -3.28 -3.93
N TYR A 59 47.04 -4.39 -4.40
CA TYR A 59 46.72 -5.78 -4.01
C TYR A 59 47.95 -6.44 -3.36
N ASP A 60 47.74 -7.27 -2.33
CA ASP A 60 48.75 -8.10 -1.66
C ASP A 60 48.53 -9.58 -2.02
N ASP A 61 49.60 -10.29 -2.40
CA ASP A 61 49.60 -11.53 -3.19
C ASP A 61 50.31 -12.70 -2.47
N SER A 62 50.10 -12.83 -1.16
CA SER A 62 50.79 -13.84 -0.35
C SER A 62 49.95 -15.10 -0.07
N ALA A 63 49.63 -15.93 -1.09
CA ALA A 63 49.26 -17.33 -0.85
C ALA A 63 49.45 -18.23 -2.09
N THR A 64 50.08 -19.39 -1.91
CA THR A 64 50.36 -20.36 -2.98
C THR A 64 49.11 -21.13 -3.44
N PRO A 65 48.86 -21.31 -4.76
CA PRO A 65 47.68 -22.01 -5.25
C PRO A 65 47.73 -23.53 -5.02
N VAL A 66 46.59 -24.15 -4.69
CA VAL A 66 46.44 -25.62 -4.56
C VAL A 66 45.71 -26.17 -5.79
N LYS A 67 46.23 -27.23 -6.41
CA LYS A 67 45.59 -27.92 -7.54
C LYS A 67 44.73 -29.09 -7.04
N ALA A 68 43.48 -29.17 -7.51
CA ALA A 68 42.61 -30.33 -7.38
C ALA A 68 42.29 -30.84 -8.78
N GLN A 69 42.34 -32.16 -9.00
CA GLN A 69 42.17 -32.75 -10.34
C GLN A 69 40.75 -33.27 -10.60
N THR A 70 39.92 -33.45 -9.56
CA THR A 70 38.53 -33.87 -9.70
C THR A 70 37.57 -33.07 -8.82
N LEU A 71 36.29 -33.04 -9.19
CA LEU A 71 35.25 -32.27 -8.48
C LEU A 71 35.03 -32.77 -7.04
N ASP A 72 35.20 -34.08 -6.82
CA ASP A 72 35.07 -34.71 -5.51
C ASP A 72 36.24 -34.36 -4.57
N GLU A 73 37.44 -34.17 -5.13
CA GLU A 73 38.63 -33.71 -4.41
C GLU A 73 38.47 -32.25 -3.94
N LEU A 74 37.88 -31.41 -4.78
CA LEU A 74 37.54 -30.03 -4.44
C LEU A 74 36.49 -29.98 -3.29
N HIS A 75 35.47 -30.84 -3.36
CA HIS A 75 34.41 -30.92 -2.33
C HIS A 75 34.92 -31.45 -0.99
N SER A 76 35.90 -32.35 -0.99
CA SER A 76 36.50 -32.89 0.24
C SER A 76 37.51 -31.93 0.88
N LEU A 77 38.22 -31.11 0.09
CA LEU A 77 39.05 -30.00 0.59
C LEU A 77 38.21 -28.85 1.19
N GLN A 78 37.02 -28.58 0.64
CA GLN A 78 36.08 -27.60 1.22
C GLN A 78 35.40 -28.10 2.51
N LYS A 79 35.03 -29.38 2.60
CA LYS A 79 34.41 -29.97 3.80
C LYS A 79 35.35 -30.06 5.01
N LYS A 80 36.67 -30.22 4.81
CA LYS A 80 37.66 -30.23 5.91
C LYS A 80 37.95 -28.86 6.54
N ARG A 81 37.44 -27.75 5.98
CA ARG A 81 37.61 -26.39 6.51
C ARG A 81 36.38 -25.80 7.21
N SER A 82 35.25 -26.52 7.24
CA SER A 82 34.04 -26.11 7.94
C SER A 82 33.82 -26.90 9.23
N THR A 83 34.67 -26.67 10.22
CA THR A 83 34.36 -26.90 11.64
C THR A 83 34.28 -25.53 12.34
N PRO A 84 33.29 -25.27 13.21
CA PRO A 84 33.11 -23.93 13.78
C PRO A 84 34.19 -23.61 14.83
N SER A 85 34.91 -22.51 14.67
CA SER A 85 35.80 -21.95 15.70
C SER A 85 35.17 -20.70 16.32
N THR A 86 34.64 -20.79 17.55
CA THR A 86 34.52 -19.62 18.42
C THR A 86 34.82 -20.04 19.88
N PRO A 87 35.68 -19.33 20.63
CA PRO A 87 36.02 -19.71 22.00
C PRO A 87 34.93 -19.32 23.00
N ILE A 88 34.67 -20.19 23.97
CA ILE A 88 33.87 -19.91 25.16
C ILE A 88 34.83 -19.40 26.24
N THR A 89 34.63 -18.17 26.73
CA THR A 89 35.13 -17.74 28.03
C THR A 89 33.94 -17.54 28.97
N ALA A 90 33.84 -18.41 29.97
CA ALA A 90 33.04 -18.21 31.17
C ALA A 90 33.99 -18.20 32.39
N PRO A 91 33.78 -17.36 33.42
CA PRO A 91 34.27 -17.63 34.75
C PRO A 91 33.23 -18.44 35.54
N ALA A 92 33.74 -19.42 36.28
CA ALA A 92 33.01 -20.38 37.09
C ALA A 92 32.41 -19.77 38.37
N ALA A 93 31.23 -20.25 38.78
CA ALA A 93 30.97 -20.74 40.15
C ALA A 93 29.56 -21.39 40.29
N ALA A 94 29.56 -22.59 40.87
CA ALA A 94 28.52 -23.23 41.69
C ALA A 94 27.17 -23.68 41.06
N GLY A 95 27.15 -24.97 40.67
CA GLY A 95 26.25 -26.02 41.21
C GLY A 95 24.73 -25.92 40.99
N ASN A 96 24.15 -26.84 40.22
CA ASN A 96 23.47 -28.04 40.75
C ASN A 96 23.05 -29.00 39.62
N GLN A 97 23.03 -30.30 39.92
CA GLN A 97 22.77 -31.40 39.00
C GLN A 97 21.30 -31.55 38.57
N GLY A 98 21.07 -32.07 37.37
CA GLY A 98 19.78 -32.59 36.91
C GLY A 98 19.88 -33.15 35.48
N ALA A 99 20.04 -34.47 35.37
CA ALA A 99 20.23 -35.22 34.13
C ALA A 99 19.02 -35.15 33.17
N PHE A 100 19.28 -35.18 31.85
CA PHE A 100 18.65 -36.03 30.81
C PHE A 100 18.93 -35.45 29.40
N PHE A 101 20.03 -35.89 28.76
CA PHE A 101 20.15 -35.88 27.30
C PHE A 101 20.97 -37.09 26.87
N THR A 102 20.28 -38.11 26.36
CA THR A 102 20.87 -39.22 25.61
C THR A 102 21.31 -38.69 24.24
N ALA A 103 22.55 -38.97 23.84
CA ALA A 103 23.06 -38.64 22.51
C ALA A 103 22.33 -39.48 21.46
N MET A 104 21.59 -38.84 20.56
CA MET A 104 20.88 -39.50 19.46
C MET A 104 21.85 -39.92 18.35
N SER A 105 21.59 -41.08 17.76
CA SER A 105 22.38 -41.64 16.66
C SER A 105 22.17 -40.87 15.35
N GLU A 106 23.16 -40.94 14.45
CA GLU A 106 23.11 -40.23 13.15
C GLU A 106 22.00 -40.77 12.22
N GLU A 107 21.61 -42.05 12.37
CA GLU A 107 20.46 -42.65 11.70
C GLU A 107 19.11 -42.10 12.20
N GLU A 108 18.97 -41.81 13.50
CA GLU A 108 17.76 -41.16 14.03
C GLU A 108 17.61 -39.72 13.56
N ARG A 109 18.74 -39.01 13.39
CA ARG A 109 18.74 -37.66 12.82
C ARG A 109 18.30 -37.67 11.36
N GLN A 110 18.75 -38.65 10.56
CA GLN A 110 18.29 -38.80 9.17
C GLN A 110 16.81 -39.20 9.08
N ARG A 111 16.32 -40.09 9.97
CA ARG A 111 14.89 -40.44 10.05
C ARG A 111 14.02 -39.23 10.39
N GLN A 112 14.45 -38.39 11.33
CA GLN A 112 13.74 -37.15 11.66
C GLN A 112 13.77 -36.14 10.50
N GLN A 113 14.85 -36.07 9.72
CA GLN A 113 14.93 -35.22 8.52
C GLN A 113 13.98 -35.71 7.42
N LEU A 114 13.91 -37.02 7.18
CA LEU A 114 12.97 -37.60 6.21
C LEU A 114 11.51 -37.46 6.65
N GLN A 115 11.22 -37.59 7.96
CA GLN A 115 9.90 -37.30 8.52
C GLN A 115 9.55 -35.80 8.43
N SER A 116 10.52 -34.89 8.59
CA SER A 116 10.34 -33.45 8.43
C SER A 116 10.04 -33.05 6.98
N ILE A 117 10.69 -33.70 6.01
CA ILE A 117 10.44 -33.49 4.58
C ILE A 117 9.08 -34.07 4.18
N SER A 118 8.73 -35.25 4.68
CA SER A 118 7.41 -35.88 4.47
C SER A 118 6.28 -35.06 5.10
N ALA A 119 6.48 -34.50 6.30
CA ALA A 119 5.53 -33.59 6.95
C ALA A 119 5.40 -32.25 6.20
N SER A 120 6.49 -31.76 5.60
CA SER A 120 6.47 -30.54 4.77
C SER A 120 5.75 -30.76 3.44
N LEU A 121 5.92 -31.93 2.81
CA LEU A 121 5.19 -32.34 1.59
C LEU A 121 3.71 -32.62 1.87
N ALA A 122 3.38 -33.26 3.00
CA ALA A 122 1.98 -33.48 3.42
C ALA A 122 1.27 -32.17 3.82
N SER A 123 2.01 -31.15 4.25
CA SER A 123 1.52 -29.80 4.50
C SER A 123 1.27 -29.01 3.21
N LEU A 124 1.96 -29.33 2.11
CA LEU A 124 1.76 -28.69 0.80
C LEU A 124 0.52 -29.24 0.07
N THR A 125 -0.01 -30.39 0.47
CA THR A 125 -1.19 -31.04 -0.14
C THR A 125 -2.48 -30.93 0.69
N ARG A 126 -2.48 -30.18 1.80
CA ARG A 126 -3.69 -29.91 2.60
C ARG A 126 -4.11 -28.45 2.48
N GLU A 127 -4.93 -28.16 1.47
CA GLU A 127 -5.73 -26.94 1.44
C GLU A 127 -6.78 -27.00 2.55
N THR A 128 -6.66 -26.13 3.55
CA THR A 128 -7.64 -25.99 4.63
C THR A 128 -8.81 -25.13 4.15
N GLY A 129 -9.93 -25.77 3.82
CA GLY A 129 -11.26 -25.14 3.91
C GLY A 129 -11.66 -24.89 5.38
N PRO A 130 -12.79 -24.21 5.64
CA PRO A 130 -13.23 -23.88 6.99
C PRO A 130 -13.34 -25.14 7.89
N LYS A 131 -12.90 -25.00 9.14
CA LYS A 131 -12.95 -26.07 10.15
C LYS A 131 -14.39 -26.25 10.65
N VAL A 132 -14.99 -27.36 10.26
CA VAL A 132 -16.31 -27.84 10.69
C VAL A 132 -16.28 -28.28 12.16
N VAL A 133 -17.26 -27.83 12.96
CA VAL A 133 -17.60 -28.47 14.23
C VAL A 133 -18.52 -29.65 13.93
N LYS A 134 -18.10 -30.87 14.32
CA LYS A 134 -18.99 -32.06 14.26
C LYS A 134 -20.15 -31.86 15.23
N GLY A 135 -21.37 -31.86 14.72
CA GLY A 135 -22.58 -31.98 15.54
C GLY A 135 -22.73 -33.38 16.15
N ASP A 136 -23.33 -33.41 17.34
CA ASP A 136 -23.60 -34.59 18.16
C ASP A 136 -24.55 -35.61 17.47
N PRO A 137 -24.40 -36.93 17.68
CA PRO A 137 -25.16 -37.95 16.98
C PRO A 137 -26.41 -38.33 17.77
N ALA A 138 -27.53 -37.62 17.56
CA ALA A 138 -28.82 -38.04 18.11
C ALA A 138 -29.99 -37.62 17.23
N ARG A 139 -30.19 -38.31 16.09
CA ARG A 139 -31.53 -38.59 15.54
C ARG A 139 -31.43 -39.59 14.38
N ARG A 140 -31.88 -40.82 14.63
CA ARG A 140 -32.25 -41.78 13.58
C ARG A 140 -33.56 -41.31 12.95
N SER A 141 -33.60 -41.18 11.63
CA SER A 141 -34.84 -41.31 10.86
C SER A 141 -34.58 -42.23 9.66
N THR A 142 -35.54 -43.12 9.45
CA THR A 142 -35.55 -44.23 8.51
C THR A 142 -35.78 -43.76 7.07
N ALA A 143 -34.94 -44.22 6.14
CA ALA A 143 -35.17 -44.09 4.70
C ALA A 143 -35.66 -45.43 4.09
N PRO A 144 -36.60 -45.43 3.13
CA PRO A 144 -36.99 -46.63 2.40
C PRO A 144 -36.01 -46.98 1.27
N LYS A 145 -35.83 -48.27 1.03
CA LYS A 145 -35.01 -48.85 -0.07
C LYS A 145 -35.71 -48.74 -1.41
N VAL A 146 -35.02 -48.29 -2.46
CA VAL A 146 -35.35 -48.60 -3.86
C VAL A 146 -34.07 -48.72 -4.73
N GLY A 147 -33.95 -49.88 -5.41
CA GLY A 147 -33.47 -50.06 -6.80
C GLY A 147 -32.02 -49.78 -7.20
N HIS A 148 -31.24 -50.84 -7.41
CA HIS A 148 -29.98 -50.83 -8.18
C HIS A 148 -30.24 -50.57 -9.68
N VAL A 149 -29.43 -49.71 -10.30
CA VAL A 149 -29.23 -49.65 -11.76
C VAL A 149 -27.73 -49.70 -12.05
N GLU A 150 -27.33 -50.64 -12.90
CA GLU A 150 -25.95 -50.88 -13.32
C GLU A 150 -25.45 -49.78 -14.28
N HIS A 151 -24.22 -49.30 -14.06
CA HIS A 151 -23.48 -48.55 -15.08
C HIS A 151 -22.11 -49.17 -15.33
N TYR A 152 -21.93 -49.54 -16.60
CA TYR A 152 -20.77 -50.13 -17.24
C TYR A 152 -19.54 -49.19 -17.18
N ALA A 153 -18.37 -49.71 -16.82
CA ALA A 153 -17.08 -49.01 -16.94
C ALA A 153 -16.31 -49.55 -18.15
N PRO A 154 -15.84 -48.71 -19.10
CA PRO A 154 -14.99 -49.17 -20.19
C PRO A 154 -13.54 -49.27 -19.71
N SER A 155 -12.92 -50.44 -19.91
CA SER A 155 -11.47 -50.63 -19.81
C SER A 155 -10.80 -50.13 -21.09
N ILE A 156 -9.84 -49.21 -20.96
CA ILE A 156 -8.95 -48.82 -22.06
C ILE A 156 -7.63 -49.56 -21.86
N SER A 157 -7.30 -50.43 -22.81
CA SER A 157 -6.01 -51.09 -22.94
C SER A 157 -4.99 -50.11 -23.54
N VAL A 158 -3.89 -49.88 -22.82
CA VAL A 158 -2.76 -49.08 -23.31
C VAL A 158 -1.79 -50.03 -24.01
N THR A 159 -1.52 -49.78 -25.30
CA THR A 159 -0.55 -50.54 -26.09
C THR A 159 0.88 -50.01 -25.93
N ASP A 160 1.84 -50.94 -26.01
CA ASP A 160 3.28 -50.83 -25.73
C ASP A 160 4.09 -49.90 -26.67
N SER A 161 3.43 -49.03 -27.42
CA SER A 161 4.06 -48.04 -28.30
C SER A 161 4.26 -46.67 -27.63
N SER A 162 3.75 -46.49 -26.40
CA SER A 162 3.83 -45.25 -25.62
C SER A 162 5.09 -45.13 -24.76
N LEU A 163 5.92 -46.19 -24.67
CA LEU A 163 7.14 -46.24 -23.85
C LEU A 163 8.46 -46.06 -24.62
N LYS A 164 8.42 -45.85 -25.94
CA LYS A 164 9.64 -45.60 -26.75
C LYS A 164 9.86 -44.13 -27.16
N PHE A 165 8.98 -43.21 -26.78
CA PHE A 165 9.15 -41.78 -27.10
C PHE A 165 9.83 -40.95 -25.99
N THR A 166 10.09 -41.55 -24.83
CA THR A 166 10.59 -40.82 -23.64
C THR A 166 12.11 -40.96 -23.42
N HIS A 167 12.83 -41.67 -24.30
CA HIS A 167 14.26 -41.98 -24.10
C HIS A 167 15.22 -41.40 -25.16
N VAL A 168 14.78 -40.44 -26.00
CA VAL A 168 15.64 -39.77 -27.00
C VAL A 168 15.83 -38.26 -26.75
N LEU A 169 15.20 -37.67 -25.74
CA LEU A 169 15.27 -36.22 -25.49
C LEU A 169 16.09 -35.79 -24.25
N TYR A 170 17.05 -36.61 -23.81
CA TYR A 170 17.87 -36.29 -22.63
C TYR A 170 19.38 -36.17 -22.85
N ASN A 171 19.87 -36.10 -24.10
CA ASN A 171 21.31 -35.94 -24.36
C ASN A 171 21.67 -35.06 -25.57
N LEU A 172 21.09 -33.86 -25.68
CA LEU A 172 21.56 -32.86 -26.65
C LEU A 172 21.74 -31.47 -26.00
N SER A 173 22.94 -30.92 -26.19
CA SER A 173 23.39 -29.60 -25.77
C SER A 173 22.63 -28.47 -26.51
N PRO A 174 22.41 -27.27 -25.89
CA PRO A 174 21.53 -26.23 -26.42
C PRO A 174 22.01 -25.47 -27.69
N ALA A 175 23.08 -25.89 -28.36
CA ALA A 175 23.67 -25.09 -29.45
C ALA A 175 23.59 -25.72 -30.86
N GLY A 176 22.97 -26.89 -31.03
CA GLY A 176 23.06 -27.65 -32.30
C GLY A 176 21.76 -27.87 -33.08
N THR A 177 20.59 -27.50 -32.56
CA THR A 177 19.29 -27.90 -33.15
C THR A 177 18.57 -26.80 -33.93
N TYR A 178 19.14 -25.60 -34.01
CA TYR A 178 18.52 -24.48 -34.75
C TYR A 178 18.86 -24.40 -36.24
N SER A 179 19.72 -25.27 -36.79
CA SER A 179 20.21 -25.14 -38.18
C SER A 179 19.71 -26.20 -39.18
N LEU A 180 18.88 -27.17 -38.80
CA LEU A 180 18.50 -28.28 -39.69
C LEU A 180 17.01 -28.40 -40.03
N PHE A 181 16.15 -27.50 -39.53
CA PHE A 181 14.73 -27.47 -39.88
C PHE A 181 14.34 -26.36 -40.87
N TYR A 182 15.25 -25.44 -41.21
CA TYR A 182 14.96 -24.27 -42.06
C TYR A 182 15.46 -24.38 -43.52
N TRP A 183 15.89 -25.57 -43.97
CA TRP A 183 16.46 -25.70 -45.32
C TRP A 183 15.63 -26.54 -46.31
N ASN A 184 14.41 -26.96 -45.97
CA ASN A 184 13.57 -27.75 -46.90
C ASN A 184 12.13 -27.25 -47.10
N LEU A 185 11.77 -26.09 -46.57
CA LEU A 185 10.52 -25.40 -46.92
C LEU A 185 10.90 -23.94 -47.18
N GLY A 186 10.99 -23.57 -48.46
CA GLY A 186 11.32 -22.23 -48.93
C GLY A 186 10.28 -21.19 -48.52
N ILE A 187 10.23 -20.88 -47.22
CA ILE A 187 9.40 -19.85 -46.61
C ILE A 187 10.37 -18.82 -46.06
N GLY A 188 10.37 -17.67 -46.73
CA GLY A 188 11.21 -16.53 -46.41
C GLY A 188 11.06 -16.08 -44.96
N VAL A 189 12.13 -15.43 -44.50
CA VAL A 189 12.31 -14.79 -43.20
C VAL A 189 11.14 -13.85 -42.88
N PHE A 190 10.10 -14.39 -42.24
CA PHE A 190 8.94 -13.63 -41.77
C PHE A 190 8.35 -14.26 -40.49
N SER A 191 9.17 -14.59 -39.50
CA SER A 191 8.63 -15.13 -38.23
C SER A 191 9.47 -14.85 -36.99
N CYS A 192 9.84 -13.59 -36.77
CA CYS A 192 10.17 -13.13 -35.41
C CYS A 192 9.46 -11.82 -35.04
N ALA A 193 8.96 -11.07 -36.03
CA ALA A 193 8.10 -9.91 -35.80
C ALA A 193 6.62 -10.29 -35.54
N VAL A 194 6.14 -11.45 -36.01
CA VAL A 194 4.71 -11.82 -35.97
C VAL A 194 4.25 -12.29 -34.58
N LEU A 195 5.15 -12.81 -33.73
CA LEU A 195 4.78 -13.11 -32.33
C LEU A 195 4.64 -11.85 -31.46
N ARG A 196 5.35 -10.76 -31.78
CA ARG A 196 5.17 -9.46 -31.09
C ARG A 196 3.86 -8.75 -31.45
N VAL A 197 3.23 -9.14 -32.56
CA VAL A 197 1.99 -8.52 -33.08
C VAL A 197 0.72 -9.22 -32.58
N HIS A 198 0.84 -10.37 -31.92
CA HIS A 198 -0.32 -11.14 -31.47
C HIS A 198 -1.09 -10.48 -30.32
N LEU A 199 -0.47 -9.54 -29.58
CA LEU A 199 -1.15 -8.68 -28.61
C LEU A 199 -1.99 -7.61 -29.33
N LEU A 200 -1.40 -6.88 -30.27
CA LEU A 200 -2.03 -5.74 -30.97
C LEU A 200 -3.26 -6.11 -31.80
N ILE A 201 -3.26 -7.26 -32.50
CA ILE A 201 -4.39 -7.66 -33.37
C ILE A 201 -5.54 -8.29 -32.58
N LYS A 202 -5.29 -8.95 -31.44
CA LYS A 202 -6.35 -9.49 -30.56
C LYS A 202 -6.85 -8.49 -29.51
N GLU A 203 -6.06 -7.46 -29.19
CA GLU A 203 -6.51 -6.29 -28.42
C GLU A 203 -7.70 -5.61 -29.11
N MET A 204 -7.70 -5.44 -30.43
CA MET A 204 -8.80 -4.75 -31.13
C MET A 204 -10.17 -5.45 -31.10
N LEU A 205 -10.23 -6.79 -30.96
CA LEU A 205 -11.50 -7.53 -31.09
C LEU A 205 -12.25 -7.74 -29.76
N TYR A 206 -11.56 -7.74 -28.62
CA TYR A 206 -12.20 -7.90 -27.30
C TYR A 206 -12.67 -6.57 -26.69
N TYR A 207 -12.25 -5.44 -27.27
CA TYR A 207 -12.52 -4.08 -26.75
C TYR A 207 -13.97 -3.62 -26.82
N LYS A 208 -14.84 -4.30 -27.57
CA LYS A 208 -16.18 -3.76 -27.88
C LYS A 208 -17.29 -4.14 -26.90
N LYS A 209 -17.02 -4.91 -25.83
CA LYS A 209 -18.09 -5.30 -24.89
C LYS A 209 -17.71 -4.98 -23.45
N LYS A 210 -18.16 -3.82 -22.97
CA LYS A 210 -18.31 -3.56 -21.53
C LYS A 210 -19.14 -4.71 -20.95
N LYS A 211 -18.53 -5.52 -20.08
CA LYS A 211 -19.26 -6.57 -19.37
C LYS A 211 -20.32 -5.94 -18.48
N LYS A 212 -21.51 -6.53 -18.45
CA LYS A 212 -22.55 -6.12 -17.51
C LYS A 212 -22.15 -6.53 -16.10
N ILE A 213 -22.64 -5.80 -15.09
CA ILE A 213 -22.39 -6.15 -13.67
C ILE A 213 -22.79 -7.61 -13.39
N ALA A 214 -23.94 -8.06 -13.91
CA ALA A 214 -24.38 -9.45 -13.77
C ALA A 214 -23.39 -10.47 -14.36
N GLU A 215 -22.78 -10.18 -15.52
CA GLU A 215 -21.78 -11.07 -16.13
C GLU A 215 -20.50 -11.16 -15.28
N LEU A 216 -20.11 -10.07 -14.60
CA LEU A 216 -18.99 -10.08 -13.66
C LEU A 216 -19.31 -10.90 -12.41
N TYR A 217 -20.55 -10.83 -11.91
CA TYR A 217 -21.03 -11.71 -10.83
C TYR A 217 -20.98 -13.18 -11.25
N GLU A 218 -21.55 -13.52 -12.40
CA GLU A 218 -21.55 -14.90 -12.91
C GLU A 218 -20.13 -15.44 -13.04
N GLN A 219 -19.20 -14.64 -13.56
CA GLN A 219 -17.80 -15.04 -13.68
C GLN A 219 -17.13 -15.22 -12.32
N ALA A 220 -17.33 -14.27 -11.39
CA ALA A 220 -16.75 -14.37 -10.06
C ALA A 220 -17.25 -15.64 -9.34
N ILE A 221 -18.56 -15.91 -9.37
CA ILE A 221 -19.14 -17.09 -8.72
C ILE A 221 -18.70 -18.40 -9.39
N LYS A 222 -18.60 -18.43 -10.73
CA LYS A 222 -18.26 -19.65 -11.46
C LYS A 222 -16.79 -20.01 -11.40
N TYR A 223 -15.89 -19.02 -11.38
CA TYR A 223 -14.47 -19.25 -11.60
C TYR A 223 -13.57 -18.79 -10.45
N GLU A 224 -14.05 -17.93 -9.56
CA GLU A 224 -13.27 -17.45 -8.42
C GLU A 224 -13.71 -18.14 -7.13
N LYS A 225 -12.99 -19.19 -6.76
CA LYS A 225 -13.21 -19.89 -5.49
C LYS A 225 -13.17 -18.88 -4.33
N GLY A 226 -14.18 -18.92 -3.47
CA GLY A 226 -14.32 -18.01 -2.34
C GLY A 226 -15.09 -16.71 -2.64
N SER A 227 -15.69 -16.60 -3.84
CA SER A 227 -16.67 -15.54 -4.13
C SER A 227 -18.10 -16.03 -3.90
N PHE A 228 -18.92 -15.20 -3.26
CA PHE A 228 -20.28 -15.53 -2.86
C PHE A 228 -21.21 -14.32 -3.01
N ILE A 229 -22.52 -14.59 -3.08
CA ILE A 229 -23.55 -13.56 -3.00
C ILE A 229 -24.07 -13.53 -1.56
N THR A 230 -24.08 -12.34 -0.94
CA THR A 230 -24.63 -12.14 0.41
C THR A 230 -26.16 -11.99 0.37
N SER A 231 -26.80 -11.97 1.54
CA SER A 231 -28.25 -11.77 1.67
C SER A 231 -28.74 -10.44 1.09
N THR A 232 -27.86 -9.44 0.96
CA THR A 232 -28.17 -8.14 0.35
C THR A 232 -27.94 -8.11 -1.16
N GLY A 233 -27.41 -9.19 -1.74
CA GLY A 233 -27.04 -9.27 -3.15
C GLY A 233 -25.63 -8.75 -3.47
N ALA A 234 -24.86 -8.28 -2.49
CA ALA A 234 -23.47 -7.89 -2.70
C ALA A 234 -22.57 -9.10 -3.03
N LEU A 235 -21.53 -8.89 -3.84
CA LEU A 235 -20.52 -9.89 -4.14
C LEU A 235 -19.45 -9.88 -3.04
N ALA A 236 -19.47 -10.86 -2.15
CA ALA A 236 -18.42 -11.06 -1.15
C ALA A 236 -17.27 -11.90 -1.71
N THR A 237 -16.03 -11.52 -1.43
CA THR A 237 -14.83 -12.26 -1.85
C THR A 237 -13.66 -12.09 -0.88
N LEU A 238 -12.62 -12.91 -1.07
CA LEU A 238 -11.37 -12.85 -0.32
C LEU A 238 -10.22 -12.32 -1.20
N SER A 239 -9.38 -11.47 -0.59
CA SER A 239 -8.14 -10.93 -1.19
C SER A 239 -6.90 -11.81 -0.95
N GLY A 240 -7.10 -13.01 -0.40
CA GLY A 240 -6.03 -13.96 -0.12
C GLY A 240 -5.13 -13.52 1.05
N ALA A 241 -3.82 -13.76 0.92
CA ALA A 241 -2.86 -13.51 2.00
C ALA A 241 -2.69 -12.02 2.38
N LYS A 242 -3.04 -11.11 1.47
CA LYS A 242 -2.89 -9.66 1.65
C LYS A 242 -4.27 -9.04 1.79
N THR A 243 -4.65 -8.68 3.02
CA THR A 243 -5.94 -8.05 3.34
C THR A 243 -5.85 -6.52 3.46
N GLY A 244 -4.76 -5.95 2.95
CA GLY A 244 -4.45 -4.53 2.97
C GLY A 244 -3.23 -4.23 2.09
N ARG A 245 -2.86 -2.94 2.03
CA ARG A 245 -1.74 -2.48 1.19
C ARG A 245 -0.41 -3.09 1.60
N SER A 246 0.52 -3.17 0.66
CA SER A 246 1.91 -3.58 0.87
C SER A 246 2.90 -2.43 0.55
N PRO A 247 2.99 -1.36 1.36
CA PRO A 247 3.83 -0.19 1.05
C PRO A 247 5.31 -0.51 0.83
N ARG A 248 5.84 -1.52 1.54
CA ARG A 248 7.24 -1.97 1.39
C ARG A 248 7.52 -2.67 0.07
N ASP A 249 6.47 -3.11 -0.64
CA ASP A 249 6.55 -3.79 -1.93
C ASP A 249 6.19 -2.84 -3.10
N LYS A 250 5.85 -1.57 -2.83
CA LYS A 250 5.68 -0.52 -3.86
C LYS A 250 7.04 -0.19 -4.47
N ARG A 251 7.10 -0.05 -5.79
CA ARG A 251 8.30 0.37 -6.54
C ARG A 251 7.93 1.40 -7.59
N VAL A 252 8.81 2.36 -7.84
CA VAL A 252 8.65 3.37 -8.87
C VAL A 252 9.91 3.39 -9.72
N VAL A 253 9.76 3.33 -11.04
CA VAL A 253 10.90 3.41 -11.96
C VAL A 253 11.52 4.79 -11.86
N ARG A 254 12.83 4.81 -11.60
CA ARG A 254 13.64 6.02 -11.60
C ARG A 254 14.28 6.19 -12.98
N ASP A 255 13.81 7.17 -13.72
CA ASP A 255 14.24 7.52 -15.08
C ASP A 255 14.25 9.05 -15.25
N ASP A 256 14.59 9.55 -16.44
CA ASP A 256 14.63 10.98 -16.76
C ASP A 256 13.28 11.69 -16.51
N THR A 257 12.16 10.96 -16.47
CA THR A 257 10.82 11.52 -16.20
C THR A 257 10.60 11.74 -14.70
N THR A 258 11.22 10.91 -13.85
CA THR A 258 10.89 10.85 -12.42
C THR A 258 12.03 11.26 -11.50
N GLU A 259 13.27 11.28 -11.98
CA GLU A 259 14.46 11.54 -11.16
C GLU A 259 14.37 12.87 -10.42
N ASP A 260 14.09 13.97 -11.13
CA ASP A 260 14.08 15.32 -10.56
C ASP A 260 12.74 15.71 -9.92
N ASP A 261 11.64 15.07 -10.35
CA ASP A 261 10.29 15.43 -9.91
C ASP A 261 9.86 14.72 -8.62
N LEU A 262 10.22 13.44 -8.48
CA LEU A 262 9.74 12.62 -7.39
C LEU A 262 10.55 12.82 -6.12
N TRP A 263 9.88 12.67 -4.99
CA TRP A 263 10.56 12.59 -3.72
C TRP A 263 11.18 11.22 -3.56
N TRP A 264 12.51 11.17 -3.45
CA TRP A 264 13.28 9.95 -3.20
C TRP A 264 13.94 9.96 -1.81
N GLY A 265 14.33 8.77 -1.33
CA GLY A 265 15.14 8.62 -0.12
C GLY A 265 14.35 8.54 1.19
N LYS A 266 15.00 8.89 2.30
CA LYS A 266 14.47 8.66 3.65
C LYS A 266 13.17 9.44 3.87
N GLY A 267 12.13 8.73 4.31
CA GLY A 267 10.79 9.29 4.56
C GLY A 267 9.87 9.25 3.34
N SER A 268 10.41 9.07 2.13
CA SER A 268 9.60 8.94 0.92
C SER A 268 8.90 7.58 0.83
N PRO A 269 7.65 7.52 0.34
CA PRO A 269 7.00 6.27 -0.02
C PRO A 269 7.49 5.68 -1.35
N ASN A 270 8.30 6.41 -2.12
CA ASN A 270 8.74 6.00 -3.44
C ASN A 270 10.06 5.25 -3.32
N ILE A 271 10.00 3.94 -3.54
CA ILE A 271 11.16 3.05 -3.53
C ILE A 271 11.58 2.84 -4.98
N GLU A 272 12.82 3.17 -5.30
CA GLU A 272 13.33 3.13 -6.67
C GLU A 272 13.40 1.71 -7.26
N MET A 273 13.36 1.66 -8.59
CA MET A 273 13.59 0.48 -9.42
C MET A 273 14.11 0.93 -10.80
N ASP A 274 14.88 0.08 -11.49
CA ASP A 274 15.28 0.30 -12.89
C ASP A 274 14.21 -0.16 -13.90
N GLU A 275 14.26 0.37 -15.14
CA GLU A 275 13.29 0.00 -16.19
C GLU A 275 13.38 -1.49 -16.56
N HIS A 276 14.57 -2.09 -16.54
CA HIS A 276 14.76 -3.49 -16.90
C HIS A 276 13.97 -4.44 -16.00
N THR A 277 14.06 -4.22 -14.69
CA THR A 277 13.35 -4.97 -13.66
C THR A 277 11.84 -4.79 -13.79
N PHE A 278 11.39 -3.56 -14.04
CA PHE A 278 9.99 -3.28 -14.33
C PHE A 278 9.50 -4.11 -15.52
N MET A 279 10.28 -4.13 -16.61
CA MET A 279 9.95 -4.90 -17.81
C MET A 279 9.90 -6.41 -17.56
N VAL A 280 10.78 -6.95 -16.69
CA VAL A 280 10.72 -8.37 -16.28
C VAL A 280 9.40 -8.67 -15.56
N ASN A 281 9.01 -7.84 -14.58
CA ASN A 281 7.75 -8.05 -13.86
C ASN A 281 6.52 -7.83 -14.75
N ARG A 282 6.58 -6.84 -15.64
CA ARG A 282 5.56 -6.59 -16.66
C ARG A 282 5.37 -7.80 -17.57
N GLU A 283 6.44 -8.37 -18.11
CA GLU A 283 6.36 -9.53 -18.98
C GLU A 283 5.76 -10.73 -18.24
N ARG A 284 6.19 -10.97 -16.99
CA ARG A 284 5.60 -12.02 -16.13
C ARG A 284 4.09 -11.82 -15.91
N ALA A 285 3.66 -10.60 -15.67
CA ALA A 285 2.25 -10.28 -15.49
C ALA A 285 1.47 -10.53 -16.79
N VAL A 286 1.98 -10.08 -17.93
CA VAL A 286 1.37 -10.26 -19.25
C VAL A 286 1.30 -11.73 -19.63
N ASP A 287 2.37 -12.50 -19.45
CA ASP A 287 2.41 -13.95 -19.70
C ASP A 287 1.39 -14.69 -18.87
N TYR A 288 1.32 -14.37 -17.57
CA TYR A 288 0.31 -14.94 -16.69
C TYR A 288 -1.11 -14.62 -17.17
N LEU A 289 -1.40 -13.34 -17.44
CA LEU A 289 -2.72 -12.91 -17.91
C LEU A 289 -3.11 -13.54 -19.27
N ASN A 290 -2.13 -13.79 -20.14
CA ASN A 290 -2.32 -14.47 -21.42
C ASN A 290 -2.51 -15.99 -21.27
N SER A 291 -1.99 -16.59 -20.22
CA SER A 291 -2.15 -18.03 -19.92
C SER A 291 -3.53 -18.38 -19.36
N LEU A 292 -4.30 -17.39 -18.88
CA LEU A 292 -5.66 -17.61 -18.40
C LEU A 292 -6.57 -18.00 -19.58
N ASP A 293 -7.25 -19.13 -19.45
CA ASP A 293 -8.08 -19.69 -20.51
C ASP A 293 -9.26 -18.76 -20.83
N LYS A 294 -9.27 -18.22 -22.05
CA LYS A 294 -10.27 -17.25 -22.55
C LYS A 294 -11.70 -17.79 -22.56
N LEU A 295 -11.90 -19.12 -22.54
CA LEU A 295 -13.22 -19.76 -22.46
C LEU A 295 -13.76 -19.90 -21.04
N THR A 296 -12.90 -19.99 -20.03
CA THR A 296 -13.29 -20.14 -18.61
C THR A 296 -13.14 -18.84 -17.83
N LEU A 297 -12.08 -18.08 -18.02
CA LEU A 297 -11.96 -16.73 -17.53
C LEU A 297 -11.53 -15.93 -18.75
N PRO A 298 -12.45 -15.22 -19.44
CA PRO A 298 -11.96 -14.19 -20.34
C PRO A 298 -11.15 -13.29 -19.43
N SER A 299 -9.80 -13.30 -19.53
CA SER A 299 -8.90 -12.47 -18.73
C SER A 299 -9.60 -11.13 -18.64
N SER A 300 -9.96 -10.71 -17.43
CA SER A 300 -10.98 -9.69 -17.22
C SER A 300 -10.38 -8.35 -17.59
N VAL A 301 -10.22 -8.15 -18.89
CA VAL A 301 -9.86 -6.89 -19.51
C VAL A 301 -11.12 -6.07 -19.35
N ALA A 302 -11.06 -5.12 -18.44
CA ALA A 302 -12.09 -4.15 -18.27
C ALA A 302 -11.45 -2.79 -18.60
N VAL A 303 -11.80 -2.29 -19.78
CA VAL A 303 -11.39 -0.96 -20.19
C VAL A 303 -12.28 0.02 -19.42
N PHE A 304 -11.66 0.83 -18.57
CA PHE A 304 -12.33 1.91 -17.87
C PHE A 304 -11.82 3.24 -18.43
N VAL A 305 -12.62 4.29 -18.34
CA VAL A 305 -12.07 5.66 -18.32
C VAL A 305 -11.99 6.03 -16.84
N LEU A 306 -10.96 6.74 -16.40
CA LEU A 306 -11.01 7.43 -15.11
C LEU A 306 -11.21 8.91 -15.42
N PHE A 307 -12.46 9.37 -15.38
CA PHE A 307 -12.68 10.81 -15.46
C PHE A 307 -12.18 11.45 -14.17
N ILE A 308 -11.37 12.49 -14.29
CA ILE A 308 -11.31 13.53 -13.27
C ILE A 308 -12.09 14.67 -13.88
N HIS A 309 -13.36 14.76 -13.49
CA HIS A 309 -14.24 15.80 -13.96
C HIS A 309 -14.05 16.99 -13.04
N ALA A 310 -13.30 17.99 -13.47
CA ALA A 310 -13.26 19.29 -12.81
C ALA A 310 -13.72 20.34 -13.81
N ASP A 311 -14.98 20.24 -14.27
CA ASP A 311 -15.64 21.33 -14.99
C ASP A 311 -17.11 20.99 -15.20
N GLU A 312 -17.94 21.33 -14.22
CA GLU A 312 -19.32 21.77 -14.48
C GLU A 312 -19.60 22.87 -13.47
N ILE A 313 -19.11 24.09 -13.74
CA ILE A 313 -19.84 25.29 -13.31
C ILE A 313 -20.83 25.59 -14.44
N THR A 314 -21.92 24.84 -14.40
CA THR A 314 -23.11 24.98 -15.24
C THR A 314 -23.86 26.26 -14.90
N HIS A 315 -23.29 27.42 -15.25
CA HIS A 315 -24.07 28.64 -15.53
C HIS A 315 -23.44 29.55 -16.60
N LEU A 316 -22.21 29.29 -17.05
CA LEU A 316 -21.51 30.19 -17.99
C LEU A 316 -20.87 29.51 -19.21
N ASN A 317 -20.89 28.18 -19.33
CA ASN A 317 -20.36 27.52 -20.53
C ASN A 317 -21.33 26.45 -21.07
N PRO A 318 -21.95 26.67 -22.25
CA PRO A 318 -22.82 25.69 -22.90
C PRO A 318 -22.07 24.57 -23.64
N ASP A 319 -20.73 24.56 -23.58
CA ASP A 319 -19.92 23.52 -24.23
C ASP A 319 -19.55 22.37 -23.24
N PRO A 320 -20.14 21.17 -23.37
CA PRO A 320 -19.76 19.99 -22.58
C PRO A 320 -18.32 19.50 -22.85
N HIS A 321 -17.62 20.03 -23.87
CA HIS A 321 -16.25 19.70 -24.19
C HIS A 321 -15.19 20.51 -23.44
N ALA A 322 -15.53 21.65 -22.83
CA ALA A 322 -14.60 22.35 -21.94
C ALA A 322 -14.22 21.48 -20.72
N CYS A 323 -15.13 20.58 -20.33
CA CYS A 323 -15.04 19.70 -19.18
C CYS A 323 -14.02 18.54 -19.29
N LEU A 324 -13.13 18.60 -20.29
CA LEU A 324 -12.32 17.49 -20.78
C LEU A 324 -10.82 17.61 -20.44
N GLU A 325 -10.31 18.76 -20.02
CA GLU A 325 -8.86 19.04 -20.07
C GLU A 325 -7.98 18.26 -19.09
N HIS A 326 -8.55 17.64 -18.04
CA HIS A 326 -7.76 17.00 -16.97
C HIS A 326 -8.03 15.51 -16.73
N ARG A 327 -8.85 14.87 -17.57
CA ARG A 327 -9.20 13.44 -17.47
C ARG A 327 -8.00 12.54 -17.80
N ILE A 328 -7.99 11.31 -17.27
CA ILE A 328 -7.03 10.27 -17.67
C ILE A 328 -7.74 8.98 -18.07
N LYS A 329 -7.51 8.49 -19.29
CA LYS A 329 -8.10 7.23 -19.75
C LYS A 329 -7.31 6.05 -19.16
N VAL A 330 -7.96 5.20 -18.37
CA VAL A 330 -7.27 4.15 -17.60
C VAL A 330 -7.73 2.75 -17.98
N ARG A 331 -6.88 1.99 -18.68
CA ARG A 331 -7.17 0.58 -18.93
C ARG A 331 -6.82 -0.28 -17.73
N ILE A 332 -7.73 -1.17 -17.33
CA ILE A 332 -7.45 -2.19 -16.30
C ILE A 332 -7.50 -3.57 -16.94
N VAL A 333 -6.43 -4.34 -16.77
CA VAL A 333 -6.36 -5.73 -17.17
C VAL A 333 -6.21 -6.56 -15.91
N SER A 334 -7.27 -7.27 -15.49
CA SER A 334 -7.25 -8.04 -14.24
C SER A 334 -7.44 -9.54 -14.46
N ALA A 335 -6.77 -10.34 -13.64
CA ALA A 335 -6.95 -11.79 -13.63
C ALA A 335 -8.33 -12.22 -13.12
N ARG A 336 -8.93 -11.42 -12.24
CA ARG A 336 -10.21 -11.69 -11.56
C ARG A 336 -11.31 -10.74 -12.02
N ALA A 337 -12.52 -11.24 -12.17
CA ALA A 337 -13.75 -10.49 -12.46
C ALA A 337 -14.13 -9.56 -11.30
N TYR A 338 -13.90 -9.96 -10.04
CA TYR A 338 -14.19 -9.06 -8.90
C TYR A 338 -13.34 -7.79 -8.93
N HIS A 339 -12.08 -7.87 -9.40
CA HIS A 339 -11.21 -6.69 -9.56
C HIS A 339 -11.74 -5.75 -10.63
N SER A 340 -12.31 -6.29 -11.70
CA SER A 340 -13.01 -5.49 -12.70
C SER A 340 -14.27 -4.84 -12.12
N LEU A 341 -15.10 -5.56 -11.37
CA LEU A 341 -16.27 -4.96 -10.72
C LEU A 341 -15.86 -3.88 -9.70
N PHE A 342 -14.78 -4.11 -8.95
CA PHE A 342 -14.22 -3.13 -8.05
C PHE A 342 -13.83 -1.85 -8.78
N MET A 343 -13.06 -1.93 -9.88
CA MET A 343 -12.68 -0.75 -10.65
C MET A 343 -13.86 -0.10 -11.38
N HIS A 344 -14.88 -0.87 -11.77
CA HIS A 344 -16.15 -0.32 -12.27
C HIS A 344 -16.86 0.57 -11.25
N ASN A 345 -16.75 0.21 -9.96
CA ASN A 345 -17.32 0.98 -8.87
C ASN A 345 -16.43 2.19 -8.51
N MET A 346 -15.11 2.00 -8.47
CA MET A 346 -14.17 3.05 -8.01
C MET A 346 -13.82 4.09 -9.08
N CYS A 347 -13.91 3.77 -10.36
CA CYS A 347 -13.67 4.72 -11.45
C CYS A 347 -14.95 5.39 -11.93
N ILE A 348 -14.84 6.63 -12.39
CA ILE A 348 -15.96 7.29 -13.10
C ILE A 348 -16.20 6.57 -14.42
N ARG A 349 -17.43 6.15 -14.68
CA ARG A 349 -17.75 5.27 -15.82
C ARG A 349 -17.95 6.05 -17.11
N ALA A 350 -17.35 5.55 -18.19
CA ALA A 350 -17.53 6.09 -19.53
C ALA A 350 -18.93 5.86 -20.08
N THR A 351 -19.41 6.86 -20.79
CA THR A 351 -20.61 6.75 -21.61
C THR A 351 -20.36 5.77 -22.77
N PRO A 352 -21.41 5.19 -23.37
CA PRO A 352 -21.27 4.31 -24.52
C PRO A 352 -20.49 4.93 -25.69
N GLU A 353 -20.70 6.22 -25.94
CA GLU A 353 -20.00 6.98 -27.01
C GLU A 353 -18.51 7.18 -26.70
N GLU A 354 -18.17 7.55 -25.45
CA GLU A 354 -16.77 7.66 -25.03
C GLU A 354 -16.04 6.32 -25.05
N LEU A 355 -16.75 5.21 -24.83
CA LEU A 355 -16.18 3.85 -24.96
C LEU A 355 -15.92 3.49 -26.42
N GLU A 356 -16.82 3.84 -27.34
CA GLU A 356 -16.64 3.62 -28.77
C GLU A 356 -15.44 4.42 -29.30
N ASN A 357 -15.25 5.64 -28.78
CA ASN A 357 -14.17 6.55 -29.16
C ASN A 357 -13.00 6.57 -28.16
N PHE A 358 -12.85 5.53 -27.33
CA PHE A 358 -11.88 5.51 -26.22
C PHE A 358 -10.42 5.67 -26.67
N GLY A 359 -10.08 5.08 -27.82
CA GLY A 359 -8.73 5.14 -28.41
C GLY A 359 -7.64 4.54 -27.51
N THR A 360 -6.46 5.17 -27.52
CA THR A 360 -5.33 4.77 -26.67
C THR A 360 -5.51 5.28 -25.23
N PRO A 361 -5.33 4.43 -24.21
CA PRO A 361 -5.41 4.84 -22.80
C PRO A 361 -4.21 5.70 -22.46
N ASP A 362 -4.41 6.63 -21.53
CA ASP A 362 -3.34 7.42 -20.96
C ASP A 362 -2.54 6.62 -19.93
N PHE A 363 -3.15 5.63 -19.28
CA PHE A 363 -2.48 4.79 -18.29
C PHE A 363 -3.05 3.36 -18.30
N THR A 364 -2.20 2.35 -18.07
CA THR A 364 -2.64 0.94 -18.03
C THR A 364 -2.19 0.23 -16.77
N ILE A 365 -3.11 -0.49 -16.11
CA ILE A 365 -2.80 -1.38 -14.98
C ILE A 365 -2.91 -2.83 -15.40
N TYR A 366 -1.83 -3.59 -15.21
CA TYR A 366 -1.81 -5.04 -15.30
C TYR A 366 -1.90 -5.65 -13.91
N ASN A 367 -3.11 -6.03 -13.50
CA ASN A 367 -3.35 -6.72 -12.24
C ASN A 367 -3.29 -8.24 -12.42
N ALA A 368 -2.07 -8.77 -12.27
CA ALA A 368 -1.73 -10.18 -12.19
C ALA A 368 -1.57 -10.63 -10.72
N GLY A 369 -2.31 -10.04 -9.79
CA GLY A 369 -2.13 -10.19 -8.35
C GLY A 369 -2.19 -11.63 -7.80
N GLN A 370 -2.81 -12.55 -8.53
CA GLN A 370 -2.80 -13.99 -8.22
C GLN A 370 -1.44 -14.66 -8.47
N PHE A 371 -0.62 -14.09 -9.35
CA PHE A 371 0.68 -14.61 -9.71
C PHE A 371 1.79 -13.94 -8.89
N PRO A 372 2.68 -14.70 -8.23
CA PRO A 372 3.71 -14.11 -7.39
C PRO A 372 4.82 -13.45 -8.22
N CYS A 373 5.35 -12.36 -7.68
CA CYS A 373 6.60 -11.79 -8.12
C CYS A 373 7.77 -12.74 -7.75
N ASN A 374 8.80 -12.76 -8.60
CA ASN A 374 10.03 -13.47 -8.28
C ASN A 374 10.88 -12.65 -7.31
N ARG A 375 10.94 -13.08 -6.05
CA ARG A 375 11.71 -12.43 -4.96
C ARG A 375 13.22 -12.30 -5.21
N TYR A 376 13.76 -13.02 -6.19
CA TYR A 376 15.19 -12.96 -6.55
C TYR A 376 15.47 -11.98 -7.70
N THR A 377 14.42 -11.37 -8.27
CA THR A 377 14.59 -10.26 -9.21
C THR A 377 15.15 -9.06 -8.44
N HIS A 378 15.99 -8.26 -9.09
CA HIS A 378 16.54 -7.04 -8.51
C HIS A 378 15.42 -6.13 -7.94
N TYR A 379 15.72 -5.33 -6.92
CA TYR A 379 14.76 -4.51 -6.15
C TYR A 379 13.63 -5.25 -5.40
N MET A 380 13.38 -6.54 -5.61
CA MET A 380 12.30 -7.28 -4.95
C MET A 380 12.65 -7.71 -3.53
N THR A 381 11.69 -7.55 -2.62
CA THR A 381 11.84 -7.88 -1.19
C THR A 381 10.91 -8.99 -0.73
N SER A 382 9.94 -9.38 -1.55
CA SER A 382 8.96 -10.43 -1.23
C SER A 382 8.41 -11.05 -2.52
N SER A 383 7.41 -11.93 -2.40
CA SER A 383 6.65 -12.44 -3.54
C SER A 383 5.58 -11.48 -4.04
N THR A 384 5.47 -10.28 -3.45
CA THR A 384 4.55 -9.21 -3.82
C THR A 384 5.33 -8.07 -4.46
N SER A 385 4.82 -7.46 -5.53
CA SER A 385 5.29 -6.15 -5.97
C SER A 385 4.18 -5.33 -6.63
N ILE A 386 4.30 -4.02 -6.44
CA ILE A 386 3.39 -3.00 -6.98
C ILE A 386 4.27 -1.99 -7.68
N ASP A 387 4.49 -2.20 -8.98
CA ASP A 387 5.48 -1.46 -9.74
C ASP A 387 4.79 -0.37 -10.57
N LEU A 388 5.34 0.84 -10.53
CA LEU A 388 4.85 2.00 -11.26
C LEU A 388 5.93 2.51 -12.22
N ASN A 389 5.59 2.63 -13.49
CA ASN A 389 6.45 3.30 -14.47
C ASN A 389 5.68 4.48 -15.10
N LEU A 390 6.05 5.70 -14.69
CA LEU A 390 5.38 6.92 -15.12
C LEU A 390 5.77 7.32 -16.56
N GLY A 391 7.02 7.08 -16.99
CA GLY A 391 7.45 7.32 -18.37
C GLY A 391 6.70 6.44 -19.38
N ARG A 392 6.47 5.17 -19.02
CA ARG A 392 5.68 4.22 -19.82
C ARG A 392 4.18 4.32 -19.62
N ARG A 393 3.74 5.01 -18.55
CA ARG A 393 2.35 5.12 -18.12
C ARG A 393 1.70 3.76 -17.84
N GLU A 394 2.44 2.90 -17.13
CA GLU A 394 2.02 1.54 -16.80
C GLU A 394 2.19 1.25 -15.31
N MET A 395 1.33 0.39 -14.79
CA MET A 395 1.42 -0.19 -13.44
C MET A 395 1.28 -1.70 -13.50
N VAL A 396 2.07 -2.41 -12.71
CA VAL A 396 2.06 -3.88 -12.63
C VAL A 396 1.84 -4.30 -11.19
N ILE A 397 0.89 -5.21 -10.96
CA ILE A 397 0.59 -5.77 -9.64
C ILE A 397 0.81 -7.28 -9.68
N LEU A 398 1.67 -7.78 -8.80
CA LEU A 398 1.99 -9.19 -8.63
C LEU A 398 1.91 -9.59 -7.15
N GLY A 399 1.44 -10.80 -6.87
CA GLY A 399 1.49 -11.43 -5.56
C GLY A 399 0.68 -10.73 -4.45
N THR A 400 -0.30 -9.93 -4.82
CA THR A 400 -1.30 -9.37 -3.92
C THR A 400 -2.63 -9.26 -4.66
N GLN A 401 -3.70 -9.74 -4.06
CA GLN A 401 -5.03 -9.59 -4.63
C GLN A 401 -5.80 -8.47 -3.95
N TYR A 402 -5.23 -7.73 -2.99
CA TYR A 402 -5.93 -6.61 -2.35
C TYR A 402 -6.33 -5.54 -3.38
N ALA A 403 -7.63 -5.31 -3.57
CA ALA A 403 -8.13 -4.42 -4.63
C ALA A 403 -7.71 -2.95 -4.44
N GLY A 404 -7.46 -2.55 -3.19
CA GLY A 404 -7.02 -1.21 -2.86
C GLY A 404 -5.66 -0.81 -3.45
N GLU A 405 -4.84 -1.77 -3.91
CA GLU A 405 -3.61 -1.44 -4.65
C GLU A 405 -3.91 -0.76 -5.99
N MET A 406 -4.95 -1.18 -6.73
CA MET A 406 -5.33 -0.54 -8.00
C MET A 406 -5.83 0.88 -7.77
N LYS A 407 -6.74 1.07 -6.79
CA LYS A 407 -7.26 2.39 -6.40
C LYS A 407 -6.11 3.34 -6.05
N LYS A 408 -5.26 2.93 -5.09
CA LYS A 408 -4.20 3.79 -4.58
C LYS A 408 -3.01 3.95 -5.53
N GLY A 409 -2.82 3.01 -6.45
CA GLY A 409 -1.89 3.17 -7.57
C GLY A 409 -2.29 4.33 -8.48
N LEU A 410 -3.56 4.38 -8.90
CA LEU A 410 -4.09 5.51 -9.67
C LEU A 410 -4.03 6.81 -8.88
N PHE A 411 -4.36 6.78 -7.60
CA PHE A 411 -4.23 7.97 -6.76
C PHE A 411 -2.79 8.49 -6.69
N GLY A 412 -1.80 7.59 -6.65
CA GLY A 412 -0.38 7.96 -6.79
C GLY A 412 -0.09 8.65 -8.13
N VAL A 413 -0.59 8.10 -9.24
CA VAL A 413 -0.48 8.73 -10.58
C VAL A 413 -1.11 10.13 -10.57
N MET A 414 -2.26 10.31 -9.92
CA MET A 414 -2.94 11.59 -9.77
C MET A 414 -2.14 12.59 -8.93
N HIS A 415 -1.51 12.12 -7.85
CA HIS A 415 -0.59 12.91 -7.05
C HIS A 415 0.68 13.34 -7.79
N TYR A 416 1.00 12.74 -8.94
CA TYR A 416 2.08 13.17 -9.82
C TYR A 416 1.57 14.10 -10.94
N LEU A 417 0.56 13.67 -11.70
CA LEU A 417 0.10 14.39 -12.88
C LEU A 417 -0.60 15.71 -12.56
N MET A 418 -1.39 15.77 -11.48
CA MET A 418 -2.16 16.99 -11.16
C MET A 418 -1.26 18.15 -10.74
N PRO A 419 -0.27 17.98 -9.83
CA PRO A 419 0.64 19.06 -9.49
C PRO A 419 1.48 19.58 -10.66
N LEU A 420 1.79 18.72 -11.65
CA LEU A 420 2.44 19.17 -12.90
C LEU A 420 1.54 20.07 -13.74
N ARG A 421 0.21 19.91 -13.62
CA ARG A 421 -0.81 20.73 -14.27
C ARG A 421 -1.28 21.92 -13.41
N GLY A 422 -0.63 22.18 -12.27
CA GLY A 422 -1.06 23.24 -11.33
C GLY A 422 -2.33 22.90 -10.53
N ILE A 423 -2.77 21.64 -10.56
CA ILE A 423 -3.97 21.16 -9.85
C ILE A 423 -3.54 20.44 -8.58
N LEU A 424 -4.18 20.78 -7.47
CA LEU A 424 -3.85 20.18 -6.17
C LEU A 424 -4.62 18.87 -5.98
N SER A 425 -3.92 17.73 -6.00
CA SER A 425 -4.48 16.42 -5.63
C SER A 425 -4.43 16.23 -4.11
N LEU A 426 -5.53 15.73 -3.52
CA LEU A 426 -5.80 15.72 -2.09
C LEU A 426 -6.33 14.36 -1.62
N HIS A 427 -5.83 13.90 -0.46
CA HIS A 427 -6.39 12.76 0.26
C HIS A 427 -7.37 13.26 1.32
N SER A 428 -8.62 13.46 0.92
CA SER A 428 -9.64 14.12 1.71
C SER A 428 -11.03 13.51 1.50
N GLY A 429 -11.90 13.66 2.50
CA GLY A 429 -13.34 13.59 2.27
C GLY A 429 -13.82 14.97 1.82
N CYS A 430 -14.90 15.04 1.04
CA CYS A 430 -15.43 16.31 0.57
C CYS A 430 -16.95 16.28 0.55
N ASN A 431 -17.57 17.33 1.08
CA ASN A 431 -19.00 17.55 0.99
C ASN A 431 -19.33 19.02 0.74
N MET A 432 -20.58 19.26 0.36
CA MET A 432 -21.10 20.57 0.00
C MET A 432 -22.42 20.81 0.70
N GLY A 433 -22.58 21.95 1.36
CA GLY A 433 -23.86 22.34 1.93
C GLY A 433 -24.85 22.72 0.83
N LYS A 434 -26.11 22.92 1.22
CA LYS A 434 -27.18 23.25 0.27
C LYS A 434 -26.96 24.59 -0.44
N ASP A 435 -26.26 25.51 0.21
CA ASP A 435 -25.92 26.83 -0.32
C ASP A 435 -24.59 26.84 -1.11
N GLY A 436 -24.03 25.65 -1.40
CA GLY A 436 -22.81 25.49 -2.18
C GLY A 436 -21.52 25.68 -1.39
N ASP A 437 -21.57 25.80 -0.07
CA ASP A 437 -20.37 25.87 0.77
C ASP A 437 -19.65 24.51 0.81
N VAL A 438 -18.43 24.45 0.28
CA VAL A 438 -17.65 23.21 0.23
C VAL A 438 -16.71 23.09 1.42
N ALA A 439 -16.57 21.87 1.95
CA ALA A 439 -15.61 21.53 2.99
C ALA A 439 -14.75 20.32 2.62
N LEU A 440 -13.46 20.41 2.92
CA LEU A 440 -12.48 19.31 2.78
C LEU A 440 -12.14 18.76 4.16
N PHE A 441 -12.10 17.43 4.28
CA PHE A 441 -11.79 16.71 5.52
C PHE A 441 -10.54 15.86 5.31
N PHE A 442 -9.40 16.32 5.80
CA PHE A 442 -8.14 15.58 5.77
C PHE A 442 -8.03 14.69 6.98
N GLY A 443 -7.66 13.43 6.80
CA GLY A 443 -7.53 12.50 7.90
C GLY A 443 -7.08 11.15 7.42
N LEU A 444 -6.36 10.42 8.28
CA LEU A 444 -5.91 9.08 7.93
C LEU A 444 -7.10 8.11 7.95
N SER A 445 -7.35 7.51 6.79
CA SER A 445 -8.21 6.34 6.61
C SER A 445 -7.52 5.13 7.23
N GLY A 446 -7.79 4.88 8.52
CA GLY A 446 -7.41 3.69 9.30
C GLY A 446 -6.13 2.98 8.83
N MET A 447 -4.96 3.52 9.19
CA MET A 447 -3.72 2.75 9.11
C MET A 447 -3.67 1.82 10.32
N LEU A 448 -3.69 0.53 10.06
CA LEU A 448 -2.98 -0.46 10.87
C LEU A 448 -1.84 -0.96 9.97
N PRO A 449 -0.55 -0.68 10.24
CA PRO A 449 0.54 -1.49 9.73
C PRO A 449 0.29 -2.98 9.98
N ILE A 450 0.25 -3.74 8.90
CA ILE A 450 0.17 -5.19 8.88
C ILE A 450 1.45 -5.74 9.51
N ILE A 451 1.40 -6.15 10.77
CA ILE A 451 2.43 -6.98 11.40
C ILE A 451 1.90 -8.40 11.59
N LYS A 452 2.81 -9.34 11.32
CA LYS A 452 2.67 -10.78 11.09
C LYS A 452 1.81 -11.50 12.13
N ARG A 453 0.76 -12.20 11.70
CA ARG A 453 0.39 -13.50 12.31
C ARG A 453 1.07 -14.63 11.53
N VAL A 454 2.31 -14.92 11.90
CA VAL A 454 2.90 -16.25 11.64
C VAL A 454 3.51 -16.72 12.95
N ALA A 455 3.03 -17.90 13.39
CA ALA A 455 3.48 -18.71 14.53
C ALA A 455 3.04 -18.26 15.94
N LEU A 456 1.91 -18.79 16.43
CA LEU A 456 1.84 -19.64 17.63
C LEU A 456 0.40 -20.19 17.79
N PHE A 457 0.11 -21.34 17.20
CA PHE A 457 -1.12 -22.09 17.49
C PHE A 457 -0.78 -23.56 17.73
N VAL A 458 -0.22 -23.84 18.91
CA VAL A 458 -0.26 -25.19 19.48
C VAL A 458 -0.42 -25.06 21.00
N PHE A 459 -1.49 -25.68 21.53
CA PHE A 459 -1.81 -25.94 22.95
C PHE A 459 -2.22 -24.78 23.87
N VAL A 460 -3.52 -24.45 23.90
CA VAL A 460 -4.24 -24.06 25.14
C VAL A 460 -5.69 -24.60 25.07
N PRO A 461 -6.21 -25.32 26.09
CA PRO A 461 -7.58 -25.82 26.09
C PRO A 461 -8.63 -24.72 26.36
N TYR A 462 -9.76 -24.87 25.66
CA TYR A 462 -10.85 -23.91 25.39
C TYR A 462 -11.69 -23.35 26.58
N PRO A 463 -11.76 -23.92 27.82
CA PRO A 463 -12.75 -23.41 28.80
C PRO A 463 -12.33 -22.17 29.61
N LEU A 464 -11.04 -21.78 29.62
CA LEU A 464 -10.57 -20.68 30.47
C LEU A 464 -10.49 -19.32 29.75
N PHE A 465 -10.53 -19.32 28.41
CA PHE A 465 -10.41 -18.10 27.59
C PHE A 465 -11.73 -17.31 27.51
N LEU A 466 -12.87 -17.97 27.67
CA LEU A 466 -14.21 -17.39 27.52
C LEU A 466 -14.70 -16.54 28.71
N ARG A 467 -14.02 -16.57 29.87
CA ARG A 467 -14.44 -15.80 31.05
C ARG A 467 -13.76 -14.43 31.21
N VAL A 468 -12.69 -14.15 30.46
CA VAL A 468 -11.95 -12.87 30.57
C VAL A 468 -12.40 -11.84 29.53
N LEU A 469 -13.00 -12.24 28.42
CA LEU A 469 -13.40 -11.33 27.33
C LEU A 469 -14.81 -10.73 27.45
N ALA A 470 -15.62 -11.15 28.44
CA ALA A 470 -17.03 -10.76 28.54
C ALA A 470 -17.32 -9.48 29.37
N ARG A 471 -16.33 -8.62 29.64
CA ARG A 471 -16.51 -7.48 30.57
C ARG A 471 -16.01 -6.10 30.16
N PHE A 472 -15.77 -5.85 28.86
CA PHE A 472 -15.47 -4.49 28.39
C PHE A 472 -16.37 -4.06 27.23
N PRO A 473 -17.20 -3.02 27.39
CA PRO A 473 -17.90 -2.41 26.27
C PRO A 473 -16.89 -1.55 25.51
N PHE A 474 -16.22 -2.12 24.51
CA PHE A 474 -15.32 -1.35 23.65
C PHE A 474 -16.13 -0.64 22.56
N CYS A 475 -16.26 0.68 22.72
CA CYS A 475 -16.72 1.60 21.68
C CYS A 475 -15.57 1.82 20.67
N LEU A 476 -15.32 0.83 19.81
CA LEU A 476 -14.42 0.94 18.67
C LEU A 476 -15.18 1.62 17.51
N LEU A 477 -15.32 2.95 17.59
CA LEU A 477 -15.45 3.75 16.37
C LEU A 477 -14.18 3.49 15.56
N CYS A 478 -14.35 2.80 14.42
CA CYS A 478 -13.37 2.42 13.42
C CYS A 478 -12.08 3.24 13.48
N THR A 479 -10.94 2.54 13.39
CA THR A 479 -9.54 3.04 13.46
C THR A 479 -9.17 4.20 12.52
N GLY A 480 -10.11 4.85 11.83
CA GLY A 480 -9.91 6.10 11.10
C GLY A 480 -10.18 7.34 11.96
N THR A 481 -9.56 8.44 11.53
CA THR A 481 -9.72 9.81 12.09
C THR A 481 -11.12 10.42 11.90
N GLY A 482 -12.11 9.65 11.42
CA GLY A 482 -13.49 10.12 11.20
C GLY A 482 -13.77 10.73 9.82
N LYS A 483 -12.81 10.74 8.89
CA LYS A 483 -12.95 11.33 7.53
C LYS A 483 -14.25 10.93 6.82
N THR A 484 -14.47 9.63 6.60
CA THR A 484 -15.66 9.14 5.90
C THR A 484 -16.92 9.51 6.68
N THR A 485 -16.99 9.18 7.97
CA THR A 485 -18.14 9.43 8.86
C THR A 485 -18.55 10.91 8.97
N LEU A 486 -17.59 11.84 8.92
CA LEU A 486 -17.84 13.29 8.98
C LEU A 486 -18.14 13.88 7.60
N SER A 487 -17.60 13.30 6.52
CA SER A 487 -17.95 13.71 5.15
C SER A 487 -19.36 13.28 4.75
N THR A 488 -19.83 12.12 5.22
CA THR A 488 -21.20 11.60 5.03
C THR A 488 -22.15 12.22 6.07
N ASP A 489 -22.43 13.51 5.93
CA ASP A 489 -23.44 14.22 6.71
C ASP A 489 -24.78 14.21 5.97
N HIS A 490 -25.87 13.81 6.62
CA HIS A 490 -27.20 13.77 6.01
C HIS A 490 -27.72 15.15 5.55
N ASN A 491 -27.17 16.24 6.07
CA ASN A 491 -27.58 17.61 5.72
C ASN A 491 -26.76 18.21 4.55
N ARG A 492 -25.74 17.50 4.07
CA ARG A 492 -24.79 17.99 3.07
C ARG A 492 -24.67 16.96 1.94
N TYR A 493 -24.42 17.45 0.74
CA TYR A 493 -24.20 16.58 -0.41
C TYR A 493 -22.77 16.03 -0.40
N LEU A 494 -22.60 14.72 -0.48
CA LEU A 494 -21.29 14.06 -0.56
C LEU A 494 -20.69 14.26 -1.95
N ILE A 495 -19.51 14.88 -2.06
CA ILE A 495 -18.75 14.97 -3.31
C ILE A 495 -17.90 13.70 -3.49
N GLY A 496 -17.25 13.25 -2.43
CA GLY A 496 -16.52 11.98 -2.39
C GLY A 496 -15.90 11.73 -1.03
N ASP A 497 -15.53 10.49 -0.72
CA ASP A 497 -15.09 10.12 0.62
C ASP A 497 -13.58 10.16 0.83
N ASP A 498 -12.75 10.10 -0.22
CA ASP A 498 -11.32 9.79 -0.05
C ASP A 498 -10.32 10.57 -0.95
N GLU A 499 -10.63 10.86 -2.21
CA GLU A 499 -9.67 11.39 -3.18
C GLU A 499 -10.24 12.53 -4.03
N HIS A 500 -9.65 13.74 -3.95
CA HIS A 500 -10.15 14.93 -4.65
C HIS A 500 -9.05 15.71 -5.36
N CYS A 501 -9.44 16.52 -6.34
CA CYS A 501 -8.61 17.56 -6.91
C CYS A 501 -9.20 18.94 -6.61
N TRP A 502 -8.35 19.94 -6.42
CA TRP A 502 -8.72 21.35 -6.36
C TRP A 502 -8.04 22.11 -7.51
N SER A 503 -8.82 22.39 -8.56
CA SER A 503 -8.41 23.13 -9.76
C SER A 503 -8.69 24.63 -9.61
N ASP A 504 -8.54 25.40 -10.69
CA ASP A 504 -8.95 26.81 -10.70
C ASP A 504 -10.47 27.01 -10.78
N ASN A 505 -11.24 25.96 -11.02
CA ASN A 505 -12.70 26.01 -11.16
C ASN A 505 -13.44 25.41 -9.97
N GLY A 506 -12.76 24.79 -9.01
CA GLY A 506 -13.40 24.21 -7.82
C GLY A 506 -12.77 22.91 -7.38
N VAL A 507 -13.57 22.08 -6.72
CA VAL A 507 -13.18 20.72 -6.33
C VAL A 507 -13.90 19.66 -7.14
N SER A 508 -13.21 18.56 -7.35
CA SER A 508 -13.75 17.38 -8.02
C SER A 508 -13.34 16.10 -7.32
N ASN A 509 -14.24 15.12 -7.28
CA ASN A 509 -13.87 13.75 -6.94
C ASN A 509 -12.98 13.14 -8.03
N ILE A 510 -11.98 12.35 -7.63
CA ILE A 510 -11.17 11.52 -8.54
C ILE A 510 -11.91 10.20 -8.84
N GLU A 511 -12.76 9.76 -7.91
CA GLU A 511 -13.40 8.45 -7.92
C GLU A 511 -14.85 8.49 -8.43
N GLY A 512 -15.35 7.33 -8.86
CA GLY A 512 -16.76 7.09 -9.22
C GLY A 512 -17.55 6.34 -8.13
N GLY A 513 -16.96 6.13 -6.96
CA GLY A 513 -17.52 5.34 -5.88
C GLY A 513 -16.77 5.51 -4.57
N CYS A 514 -17.17 4.72 -3.56
CA CYS A 514 -16.58 4.74 -2.24
C CYS A 514 -16.01 3.36 -1.87
N TYR A 515 -14.91 3.35 -1.11
CA TYR A 515 -14.27 2.13 -0.61
C TYR A 515 -14.27 2.08 0.92
N ALA A 516 -15.48 1.98 1.48
CA ALA A 516 -15.75 2.10 2.90
C ALA A 516 -15.22 0.90 3.71
N LYS A 517 -14.89 1.15 4.98
CA LYS A 517 -14.58 0.11 5.96
C LYS A 517 -15.88 -0.46 6.52
N CYS A 518 -15.96 -1.78 6.65
CA CYS A 518 -17.19 -2.45 7.08
C CYS A 518 -17.15 -2.97 8.51
N ILE A 519 -16.00 -2.89 9.19
CA ILE A 519 -15.89 -3.44 10.53
C ILE A 519 -16.77 -2.67 11.51
N ASP A 520 -17.55 -3.40 12.32
CA ASP A 520 -18.52 -2.87 13.28
C ASP A 520 -19.60 -1.96 12.64
N LEU A 521 -19.81 -2.07 11.31
CA LEU A 521 -20.83 -1.34 10.57
C LEU A 521 -22.24 -1.77 11.01
N SER A 522 -23.11 -0.80 11.24
CA SER A 522 -24.51 -1.04 11.59
C SER A 522 -25.43 0.00 10.96
N ALA A 523 -26.68 -0.38 10.70
CA ALA A 523 -27.68 0.49 10.10
C ALA A 523 -28.01 1.71 10.99
N GLU A 524 -27.88 1.57 12.31
CA GLU A 524 -28.17 2.65 13.26
C GLU A 524 -27.09 3.73 13.26
N LYS A 525 -25.82 3.34 13.08
CA LYS A 525 -24.67 4.26 13.14
C LYS A 525 -24.38 4.91 11.80
N GLU A 526 -24.44 4.15 10.72
CA GLU A 526 -24.04 4.56 9.37
C GLU A 526 -25.04 4.05 8.32
N PRO A 527 -26.31 4.53 8.35
CA PRO A 527 -27.40 4.00 7.53
C PRO A 527 -27.14 4.11 6.02
N ASP A 528 -26.55 5.21 5.55
CA ASP A 528 -26.30 5.42 4.11
C ASP A 528 -25.28 4.41 3.56
N ILE A 529 -24.22 4.16 4.32
CA ILE A 529 -23.19 3.17 3.96
C ILE A 529 -23.78 1.76 4.03
N PHE A 530 -24.53 1.45 5.08
CA PHE A 530 -25.18 0.15 5.24
C PHE A 530 -26.15 -0.16 4.08
N ASN A 531 -26.98 0.82 3.70
CA ASN A 531 -27.96 0.70 2.62
C ASN A 531 -27.32 0.70 1.22
N ALA A 532 -26.10 1.21 1.08
CA ALA A 532 -25.34 1.09 -0.15
C ALA A 532 -24.91 -0.34 -0.43
N ILE A 533 -24.82 -1.23 0.57
CA ILE A 533 -24.38 -2.61 0.40
C ILE A 533 -25.52 -3.47 -0.17
N LYS A 534 -25.60 -3.50 -1.50
CA LYS A 534 -26.58 -4.26 -2.30
C LYS A 534 -25.96 -4.82 -3.58
N PHE A 535 -26.75 -5.45 -4.44
CA PHE A 535 -26.30 -5.88 -5.78
C PHE A 535 -25.51 -4.77 -6.50
N GLY A 536 -24.36 -5.11 -7.05
CA GLY A 536 -23.36 -4.19 -7.59
C GLY A 536 -22.20 -3.88 -6.63
N THR A 537 -22.37 -4.08 -5.32
CA THR A 537 -21.33 -3.86 -4.31
C THR A 537 -20.36 -5.03 -4.24
N VAL A 538 -19.07 -4.74 -4.07
CA VAL A 538 -18.05 -5.74 -3.71
C VAL A 538 -17.76 -5.64 -2.22
N LEU A 539 -17.93 -6.74 -1.48
CA LEU A 539 -17.48 -6.87 -0.11
C LEU A 539 -16.15 -7.64 -0.08
N GLU A 540 -15.10 -7.04 0.47
CA GLU A 540 -13.78 -7.65 0.55
C GLU A 540 -13.49 -8.11 1.99
N ASN A 541 -13.17 -9.40 2.14
CA ASN A 541 -12.73 -10.04 3.39
C ASN A 541 -13.76 -10.07 4.53
N VAL A 542 -15.05 -9.89 4.25
CA VAL A 542 -16.11 -10.03 5.25
C VAL A 542 -16.41 -11.50 5.56
N VAL A 543 -16.93 -11.77 6.75
CA VAL A 543 -17.50 -13.07 7.14
C VAL A 543 -19.02 -12.96 7.11
N PHE A 544 -19.68 -14.03 6.68
CA PHE A 544 -21.13 -14.11 6.62
C PHE A 544 -21.58 -15.53 6.97
N ASP A 545 -22.82 -15.67 7.45
CA ASP A 545 -23.41 -16.96 7.76
C ASP A 545 -23.72 -17.75 6.48
N GLU A 546 -23.27 -18.99 6.38
CA GLU A 546 -23.34 -19.76 5.13
C GLU A 546 -24.78 -20.08 4.67
N HIS A 547 -25.73 -20.12 5.59
CA HIS A 547 -27.11 -20.53 5.33
C HIS A 547 -28.01 -19.33 5.01
N THR A 548 -27.98 -18.32 5.88
CA THR A 548 -28.75 -17.09 5.77
C THR A 548 -28.10 -16.05 4.85
N ARG A 549 -26.79 -16.19 4.58
CA ARG A 549 -25.96 -15.25 3.82
C ARG A 549 -25.85 -13.86 4.45
N GLN A 550 -26.26 -13.69 5.69
CA GLN A 550 -26.14 -12.42 6.41
C GLN A 550 -24.68 -12.18 6.82
N VAL A 551 -24.19 -10.96 6.55
CA VAL A 551 -22.83 -10.55 6.87
C VAL A 551 -22.72 -10.23 8.35
N ASP A 552 -21.71 -10.78 9.02
CA ASP A 552 -21.33 -10.38 10.37
C ASP A 552 -20.24 -9.31 10.28
N TYR A 553 -20.65 -8.05 10.40
CA TYR A 553 -19.73 -6.92 10.36
C TYR A 553 -18.84 -6.80 11.61
N SER A 554 -19.13 -7.53 12.69
CA SER A 554 -18.31 -7.53 13.89
C SER A 554 -17.15 -8.55 13.83
N ASP A 555 -17.22 -9.51 12.89
CA ASP A 555 -16.23 -10.56 12.75
C ASP A 555 -14.91 -10.04 12.15
N LYS A 556 -13.81 -10.25 12.91
CA LYS A 556 -12.44 -9.81 12.61
C LYS A 556 -11.51 -11.00 12.31
N SER A 557 -12.05 -12.21 12.18
CA SER A 557 -11.27 -13.46 12.07
C SER A 557 -10.41 -13.50 10.81
N VAL A 558 -10.86 -12.89 9.71
CA VAL A 558 -10.07 -12.71 8.49
C VAL A 558 -9.16 -11.48 8.60
N THR A 559 -9.73 -10.33 8.92
CA THR A 559 -9.02 -9.05 9.05
C THR A 559 -9.90 -8.01 9.74
N GLU A 560 -9.31 -7.03 10.39
CA GLU A 560 -10.04 -5.82 10.81
C GLU A 560 -10.26 -4.83 9.67
N ASN A 561 -9.61 -5.02 8.51
CA ASN A 561 -9.73 -4.17 7.33
C ASN A 561 -10.75 -4.74 6.33
N THR A 562 -11.94 -5.13 6.82
CA THR A 562 -13.07 -5.51 5.96
C THR A 562 -13.59 -4.29 5.22
N ARG A 563 -14.03 -4.47 3.97
CA ARG A 563 -14.34 -3.36 3.07
C ARG A 563 -15.57 -3.57 2.21
N ALA A 564 -16.19 -2.47 1.77
CA ALA A 564 -17.24 -2.43 0.76
C ALA A 564 -16.86 -1.41 -0.32
N ALA A 565 -16.86 -1.84 -1.59
CA ALA A 565 -16.70 -0.97 -2.75
C ALA A 565 -18.03 -0.88 -3.50
N TYR A 566 -18.61 0.32 -3.55
CA TYR A 566 -19.89 0.58 -4.20
C TYR A 566 -19.83 1.89 -5.01
N PRO A 567 -20.61 2.00 -6.09
CA PRO A 567 -20.68 3.22 -6.89
C PRO A 567 -21.29 4.37 -6.09
N ILE A 568 -20.89 5.60 -6.37
CA ILE A 568 -21.24 6.79 -5.56
C ILE A 568 -22.75 7.03 -5.54
N GLU A 569 -23.47 6.65 -6.60
CA GLU A 569 -24.92 6.77 -6.73
C GLU A 569 -25.70 5.89 -5.74
N TYR A 570 -25.03 5.01 -5.00
CA TYR A 570 -25.68 4.25 -3.93
C TYR A 570 -25.86 5.07 -2.65
N ILE A 571 -25.15 6.20 -2.52
CA ILE A 571 -25.35 7.16 -1.44
C ILE A 571 -26.45 8.15 -1.86
N PRO A 572 -27.61 8.20 -1.17
CA PRO A 572 -28.74 9.03 -1.59
C PRO A 572 -28.43 10.53 -1.72
N ASN A 573 -27.59 11.05 -0.82
CA ASN A 573 -27.19 12.46 -0.79
C ASN A 573 -25.87 12.72 -1.56
N ALA A 574 -25.46 11.84 -2.48
CA ALA A 574 -24.30 12.14 -3.33
C ALA A 574 -24.58 13.35 -4.23
N LYS A 575 -23.61 14.26 -4.36
CA LYS A 575 -23.62 15.32 -5.35
C LYS A 575 -23.28 14.72 -6.70
N LEU A 576 -24.21 14.77 -7.65
CA LEU A 576 -24.00 14.37 -9.04
C LEU A 576 -24.12 15.60 -9.97
N PRO A 577 -23.19 15.82 -10.91
CA PRO A 577 -21.83 15.24 -10.91
C PRO A 577 -21.06 15.62 -9.64
N CYS A 578 -20.06 14.81 -9.28
CA CYS A 578 -19.25 14.91 -8.07
C CYS A 578 -18.23 16.06 -8.11
N VAL A 579 -18.74 17.26 -8.34
CA VAL A 579 -18.01 18.53 -8.36
C VAL A 579 -18.69 19.56 -7.48
N GLY A 580 -17.90 20.49 -6.98
CA GLY A 580 -18.37 21.63 -6.21
C GLY A 580 -17.48 22.86 -6.43
N PRO A 581 -17.94 24.04 -6.00
CA PRO A 581 -17.15 25.26 -6.05
C PRO A 581 -15.94 25.20 -5.10
N HIS A 582 -15.21 26.31 -4.97
CA HIS A 582 -14.05 26.36 -4.09
C HIS A 582 -14.42 26.08 -2.61
N PRO A 583 -13.59 25.30 -1.89
CA PRO A 583 -13.76 25.06 -0.45
C PRO A 583 -13.73 26.35 0.34
N LYS A 584 -14.69 26.50 1.26
CA LYS A 584 -14.65 27.54 2.31
C LYS A 584 -13.90 27.05 3.55
N ASN A 585 -13.90 25.73 3.78
CA ASN A 585 -13.33 25.12 4.98
C ASN A 585 -12.36 23.98 4.61
N VAL A 586 -11.17 24.01 5.21
CA VAL A 586 -10.15 22.95 5.16
C VAL A 586 -9.97 22.42 6.57
N ILE A 587 -10.43 21.20 6.82
CA ILE A 587 -10.50 20.60 8.16
C ILE A 587 -9.49 19.47 8.26
N LEU A 588 -8.51 19.61 9.15
CA LEU A 588 -7.49 18.62 9.45
C LEU A 588 -7.92 17.81 10.69
N LEU A 589 -8.22 16.53 10.49
CA LEU A 589 -8.67 15.61 11.54
C LEU A 589 -7.47 14.92 12.18
N ALA A 590 -7.32 15.07 13.50
CA ALA A 590 -6.30 14.40 14.29
C ALA A 590 -6.95 13.50 15.33
N CYS A 591 -6.59 12.22 15.37
CA CYS A 591 -6.99 11.34 16.46
C CYS A 591 -5.90 11.39 17.55
N ASP A 592 -5.95 12.40 18.43
CA ASP A 592 -4.94 12.57 19.47
C ASP A 592 -5.19 11.66 20.67
N ALA A 593 -4.44 10.55 20.77
CA ALA A 593 -4.51 9.64 21.92
C ALA A 593 -3.68 10.12 23.13
N PHE A 594 -2.90 11.19 22.97
CA PHE A 594 -2.21 11.82 24.10
C PHE A 594 -3.15 12.72 24.90
N GLY A 595 -4.23 13.21 24.29
CA GLY A 595 -5.31 13.95 24.96
C GLY A 595 -4.96 15.40 25.28
N VAL A 596 -4.07 16.01 24.50
CA VAL A 596 -3.54 17.37 24.73
C VAL A 596 -3.95 18.36 23.63
N LEU A 597 -4.35 17.89 22.44
CA LEU A 597 -4.89 18.76 21.41
C LEU A 597 -6.33 19.19 21.74
N PRO A 598 -6.69 20.47 21.53
CA PRO A 598 -8.05 20.96 21.71
C PRO A 598 -9.05 20.28 20.75
N PRO A 599 -10.34 20.19 21.11
CA PRO A 599 -11.38 19.64 20.24
C PRO A 599 -11.43 20.32 18.87
N VAL A 600 -11.19 21.63 18.83
CA VAL A 600 -11.11 22.41 17.59
C VAL A 600 -10.14 23.59 17.75
N SER A 601 -9.43 23.91 16.68
CA SER A 601 -8.65 25.14 16.57
C SER A 601 -8.76 25.76 15.20
N ARG A 602 -8.80 27.10 15.15
CA ARG A 602 -8.62 27.85 13.93
C ARG A 602 -7.12 27.95 13.63
N LEU A 603 -6.75 27.72 12.37
CA LEU A 603 -5.36 27.74 11.92
C LEU A 603 -5.14 28.92 11.00
N ASN A 604 -4.02 29.62 11.19
CA ASN A 604 -3.50 30.49 10.14
C ASN A 604 -2.88 29.66 8.99
N LEU A 605 -2.52 30.31 7.87
CA LEU A 605 -1.96 29.61 6.70
C LEU A 605 -0.67 28.82 7.03
N ALA A 606 0.24 29.41 7.82
CA ALA A 606 1.50 28.75 8.18
C ALA A 606 1.28 27.53 9.09
N GLN A 607 0.38 27.63 10.06
CA GLN A 607 -0.05 26.51 10.90
C GLN A 607 -0.76 25.44 10.08
N THR A 608 -1.60 25.83 9.11
CA THR A 608 -2.28 24.89 8.21
C THR A 608 -1.25 24.08 7.42
N MET A 609 -0.25 24.73 6.82
CA MET A 609 0.85 24.04 6.14
C MET A 609 1.65 23.13 7.08
N TYR A 610 2.00 23.61 8.29
CA TYR A 610 2.75 22.83 9.27
C TYR A 610 2.01 21.55 9.69
N HIS A 611 0.74 21.67 10.06
CA HIS A 611 -0.08 20.52 10.45
C HIS A 611 -0.44 19.61 9.27
N PHE A 612 -0.59 20.17 8.07
CA PHE A 612 -0.79 19.39 6.84
C PHE A 612 0.43 18.55 6.48
N ILE A 613 1.63 19.13 6.49
CA ILE A 613 2.90 18.40 6.28
C ILE A 613 3.14 17.40 7.40
N SER A 614 2.78 17.72 8.65
CA SER A 614 2.93 16.80 9.77
C SER A 614 2.00 15.59 9.62
N GLY A 615 0.73 15.83 9.26
CA GLY A 615 -0.29 14.80 9.11
C GLY A 615 -0.41 13.91 10.35
N TYR A 616 -0.52 14.55 11.52
CA TYR A 616 -0.48 13.89 12.82
C TYR A 616 -1.76 13.11 13.14
N THR A 617 -1.57 11.89 13.66
CA THR A 617 -2.57 11.10 14.39
C THR A 617 -1.85 10.30 15.48
N ALA A 618 -2.59 9.62 16.35
CA ALA A 618 -2.02 8.62 17.24
C ALA A 618 -2.62 7.23 16.99
N LEU A 619 -1.77 6.21 17.15
CA LEU A 619 -2.17 4.82 17.33
C LEU A 619 -2.46 4.57 18.81
N VAL A 620 -3.46 3.72 19.05
CA VAL A 620 -4.01 3.49 20.38
C VAL A 620 -3.55 2.12 20.89
N ALA A 621 -3.27 1.99 22.19
CA ALA A 621 -2.83 0.72 22.74
C ALA A 621 -3.88 -0.39 22.55
N GLY A 622 -3.43 -1.56 22.10
CA GLY A 622 -4.29 -2.69 21.74
C GLY A 622 -4.88 -2.65 20.33
N THR A 623 -4.66 -1.58 19.55
CA THR A 623 -5.02 -1.57 18.11
C THR A 623 -4.00 -2.29 17.24
N GLU A 624 -2.77 -2.51 17.73
CA GLU A 624 -1.73 -3.28 17.05
C GLU A 624 -0.94 -4.15 18.03
N ASP A 625 -0.40 -5.26 17.52
CA ASP A 625 0.43 -6.16 18.31
C ASP A 625 1.71 -5.44 18.77
N GLY A 626 1.95 -5.44 20.09
CA GLY A 626 3.09 -4.78 20.71
C GLY A 626 2.89 -3.33 21.16
N ILE A 627 1.79 -2.65 20.78
CA ILE A 627 1.51 -1.27 21.26
C ILE A 627 0.80 -1.32 22.62
N LYS A 628 1.56 -0.99 23.68
CA LYS A 628 1.07 -0.92 25.06
C LYS A 628 0.70 0.50 25.52
N GLU A 629 1.21 1.52 24.84
CA GLU A 629 0.98 2.94 25.13
C GLU A 629 0.68 3.71 23.84
N PRO A 630 0.02 4.88 23.88
CA PRO A 630 -0.19 5.72 22.70
C PRO A 630 1.10 6.02 21.94
N GLN A 631 1.05 5.84 20.62
CA GLN A 631 2.18 6.12 19.74
C GLN A 631 1.78 7.17 18.70
N ALA A 632 2.51 8.29 18.66
CA ALA A 632 2.34 9.30 17.62
C ALA A 632 2.71 8.72 16.26
N THR A 633 1.87 8.99 15.26
CA THR A 633 2.06 8.63 13.87
C THR A 633 1.93 9.87 13.01
N PHE A 634 2.92 10.09 12.16
CA PHE A 634 2.96 11.23 11.24
C PHE A 634 2.90 10.69 9.82
N SER A 635 1.93 11.19 9.05
CA SER A 635 1.73 10.79 7.67
C SER A 635 1.52 12.05 6.85
N ALA A 636 2.62 12.57 6.31
CA ALA A 636 2.65 13.79 5.52
C ALA A 636 1.49 13.94 4.54
N CYS A 637 0.91 15.15 4.51
CA CYS A 637 -0.28 15.50 3.73
C CYS A 637 -1.51 14.61 4.04
N PHE A 638 -1.54 14.00 5.23
CA PHE A 638 -2.50 12.96 5.63
C PHE A 638 -2.55 11.77 4.65
N GLY A 639 -1.49 11.54 3.87
CA GLY A 639 -1.49 10.62 2.73
C GLY A 639 -0.08 10.17 2.32
N ALA A 640 0.86 10.07 3.27
CA ALA A 640 2.28 9.85 3.00
C ALA A 640 2.59 8.63 2.12
N ALA A 641 1.73 7.62 2.10
CA ALA A 641 1.95 6.44 1.27
C ALA A 641 1.71 6.67 -0.24
N PHE A 642 1.06 7.78 -0.60
CA PHE A 642 0.57 8.05 -1.96
C PHE A 642 1.22 9.28 -2.60
N ILE A 643 1.82 10.16 -1.79
CA ILE A 643 2.53 11.33 -2.30
C ILE A 643 3.70 10.92 -3.20
N MET A 644 3.80 11.61 -4.33
CA MET A 644 4.82 11.35 -5.34
C MET A 644 5.93 12.40 -5.26
N MET A 645 5.57 13.66 -5.03
CA MET A 645 6.49 14.79 -4.86
C MET A 645 6.74 15.09 -3.38
N HIS A 646 7.66 16.01 -3.09
CA HIS A 646 7.95 16.38 -1.69
C HIS A 646 6.70 17.04 -1.04
N PRO A 647 6.35 16.69 0.23
CA PRO A 647 5.13 17.18 0.92
C PRO A 647 4.92 18.68 0.87
N THR A 648 6.01 19.42 0.92
CA THR A 648 6.00 20.89 0.90
C THR A 648 5.41 21.47 -0.38
N ARG A 649 5.52 20.79 -1.52
CA ARG A 649 4.91 21.23 -2.78
C ARG A 649 3.39 21.24 -2.67
N TYR A 650 2.81 20.15 -2.13
CA TYR A 650 1.37 20.08 -1.90
C TYR A 650 0.91 21.10 -0.85
N ALA A 651 1.70 21.34 0.20
CA ALA A 651 1.38 22.33 1.22
C ALA A 651 1.39 23.77 0.68
N ALA A 652 2.37 24.10 -0.17
CA ALA A 652 2.44 25.41 -0.83
C ALA A 652 1.23 25.63 -1.76
N MET A 653 0.88 24.64 -2.58
CA MET A 653 -0.30 24.69 -3.43
C MET A 653 -1.60 24.82 -2.62
N LEU A 654 -1.71 24.11 -1.48
CA LEU A 654 -2.85 24.23 -0.58
C LEU A 654 -2.97 25.66 -0.03
N ALA A 655 -1.88 26.23 0.47
CA ALA A 655 -1.88 27.59 1.01
C ALA A 655 -2.22 28.64 -0.06
N GLU A 656 -1.69 28.51 -1.28
CA GLU A 656 -2.01 29.39 -2.40
C GLU A 656 -3.51 29.34 -2.73
N LYS A 657 -4.08 28.14 -2.87
CA LYS A 657 -5.51 27.96 -3.14
C LYS A 657 -6.38 28.51 -2.01
N MET A 658 -6.02 28.24 -0.75
CA MET A 658 -6.74 28.76 0.40
C MET A 658 -6.71 30.29 0.44
N GLN A 659 -5.55 30.91 0.20
CA GLN A 659 -5.39 32.36 0.17
C GLN A 659 -6.19 33.00 -0.98
N LYS A 660 -6.12 32.41 -2.18
CA LYS A 660 -6.84 32.90 -3.37
C LYS A 660 -8.36 32.88 -3.20
N HIS A 661 -8.90 31.87 -2.52
CA HIS A 661 -10.33 31.66 -2.41
C HIS A 661 -10.92 31.96 -1.02
N GLY A 662 -10.10 32.47 -0.08
CA GLY A 662 -10.55 32.83 1.27
C GLY A 662 -10.97 31.64 2.13
N ALA A 663 -10.37 30.46 1.92
CA ALA A 663 -10.68 29.26 2.70
C ALA A 663 -10.03 29.31 4.09
N THR A 664 -10.76 28.83 5.11
CA THR A 664 -10.27 28.80 6.49
C THR A 664 -9.78 27.40 6.88
N GLY A 665 -8.61 27.34 7.53
CA GLY A 665 -8.02 26.11 8.05
C GLY A 665 -8.47 25.80 9.48
N TRP A 666 -8.76 24.54 9.75
CA TRP A 666 -9.20 24.05 11.06
C TRP A 666 -8.43 22.79 11.46
N LEU A 667 -8.08 22.65 12.73
CA LEU A 667 -7.60 21.40 13.32
C LEU A 667 -8.68 20.87 14.25
N VAL A 668 -9.17 19.65 14.03
CA VAL A 668 -10.23 19.04 14.85
C VAL A 668 -9.70 17.75 15.47
N ASN A 669 -9.72 17.69 16.80
CA ASN A 669 -9.34 16.49 17.54
C ASN A 669 -10.56 15.53 17.62
N THR A 670 -10.43 14.36 17.01
CA THR A 670 -11.42 13.27 17.05
C THR A 670 -10.97 12.12 17.98
N GLY A 671 -9.88 12.32 18.70
CA GLY A 671 -9.24 11.40 19.63
C GLY A 671 -9.73 11.59 21.06
N TRP A 672 -8.80 11.76 22.00
CA TRP A 672 -9.04 11.76 23.44
C TRP A 672 -9.00 13.18 24.03
N SER A 673 -9.64 13.32 25.19
CA SER A 673 -9.59 14.48 26.08
C SER A 673 -9.68 14.02 27.54
N GLY A 674 -9.25 14.86 28.48
CA GLY A 674 -9.31 14.57 29.92
C GLY A 674 -8.25 13.60 30.43
N GLY A 675 -7.19 13.39 29.65
CA GLY A 675 -6.13 12.43 29.92
C GLY A 675 -5.67 11.74 28.64
N SER A 676 -4.47 11.15 28.67
CA SER A 676 -4.04 10.22 27.61
C SER A 676 -4.89 8.95 27.63
N TYR A 677 -4.85 8.19 26.54
CA TYR A 677 -5.51 6.88 26.46
C TYR A 677 -5.25 6.03 27.72
N GLY A 678 -6.32 5.43 28.26
CA GLY A 678 -6.29 4.67 29.52
C GLY A 678 -6.66 5.50 30.76
N SER A 679 -6.50 6.83 30.71
CA SER A 679 -6.92 7.76 31.78
C SER A 679 -8.05 8.71 31.33
N GLY A 680 -7.93 9.24 30.10
CA GLY A 680 -8.94 10.09 29.48
C GLY A 680 -10.01 9.31 28.73
N SER A 681 -10.91 10.05 28.07
CA SER A 681 -12.00 9.49 27.28
C SER A 681 -11.99 10.03 25.86
N ARG A 682 -12.51 9.25 24.90
CA ARG A 682 -12.64 9.71 23.52
C ARG A 682 -13.65 10.85 23.46
N ILE A 683 -13.35 11.90 22.70
CA ILE A 683 -14.27 13.00 22.44
C ILE A 683 -15.54 12.42 21.80
N LYS A 684 -16.70 12.74 22.39
CA LYS A 684 -17.98 12.21 21.93
C LYS A 684 -18.24 12.68 20.49
N LEU A 685 -18.62 11.75 19.61
CA LEU A 685 -18.94 12.06 18.22
C LEU A 685 -20.03 13.15 18.10
N SER A 686 -20.98 13.21 19.03
CA SER A 686 -21.99 14.26 19.08
C SER A 686 -21.40 15.66 19.28
N TYR A 687 -20.32 15.80 20.08
CA TYR A 687 -19.61 17.07 20.23
C TYR A 687 -18.83 17.41 18.96
N THR A 688 -18.13 16.43 18.36
CA THR A 688 -17.44 16.63 17.08
C THR A 688 -18.41 17.08 15.99
N ARG A 689 -19.60 16.47 15.85
CA ARG A 689 -20.61 16.92 14.87
C ARG A 689 -21.08 18.35 15.12
N LYS A 690 -21.29 18.75 16.39
CA LYS A 690 -21.61 20.15 16.72
C LYS A 690 -20.49 21.12 16.34
N ILE A 691 -19.24 20.76 16.60
CA ILE A 691 -18.07 21.53 16.16
C ILE A 691 -18.06 21.70 14.64
N ILE A 692 -18.25 20.60 13.89
CA ILE A 692 -18.30 20.65 12.42
C ILE A 692 -19.45 21.54 11.93
N ASN A 693 -20.62 21.47 12.58
CA ASN A 693 -21.74 22.34 12.26
C ASN A 693 -21.44 23.82 12.53
N ALA A 694 -20.76 24.14 13.63
CA ALA A 694 -20.33 25.51 13.96
C ALA A 694 -19.27 26.05 12.97
N ILE A 695 -18.43 25.16 12.41
CA ILE A 695 -17.52 25.50 11.29
C ILE A 695 -18.34 25.83 10.04
N HIS A 696 -19.32 24.98 9.69
CA HIS A 696 -20.12 25.16 8.48
C HIS A 696 -21.04 26.38 8.54
N SER A 697 -21.62 26.68 9.70
CA SER A 697 -22.52 27.83 9.90
C SER A 697 -21.78 29.18 9.87
N GLY A 698 -20.45 29.16 10.02
CA GLY A 698 -19.64 30.38 10.19
C GLY A 698 -19.63 30.92 11.63
N GLU A 699 -20.31 30.27 12.59
CA GLU A 699 -20.29 30.66 14.01
C GLU A 699 -18.86 30.82 14.52
N LEU A 700 -17.96 29.90 14.16
CA LEU A 700 -16.57 29.96 14.61
C LEU A 700 -15.75 31.05 13.93
N LEU A 701 -16.19 31.66 12.82
CA LEU A 701 -15.45 32.78 12.22
C LEU A 701 -15.51 34.03 13.10
N GLU A 702 -16.65 34.23 13.77
CA GLU A 702 -16.96 35.39 14.62
C GLU A 702 -16.71 35.13 16.12
N ALA A 703 -16.22 33.95 16.48
CA ALA A 703 -15.98 33.58 17.87
C ALA A 703 -14.78 34.33 18.49
N ASN A 704 -14.77 34.45 19.81
CA ASN A 704 -13.60 34.92 20.56
C ASN A 704 -12.60 33.78 20.76
N TYR A 705 -11.31 34.09 20.59
CA TYR A 705 -10.24 33.10 20.61
C TYR A 705 -9.19 33.38 21.68
N THR A 706 -8.67 32.30 22.27
CA THR A 706 -7.43 32.32 23.07
C THR A 706 -6.40 31.41 22.42
N LYS A 707 -5.11 31.60 22.74
CA LYS A 707 -4.03 30.76 22.19
C LYS A 707 -3.58 29.72 23.19
N THR A 708 -3.36 28.49 22.71
CA THR A 708 -2.76 27.44 23.54
C THR A 708 -1.28 27.70 23.78
N GLU A 709 -0.79 27.23 24.92
CA GLU A 709 0.65 27.11 25.15
C GLU A 709 1.29 26.11 24.17
N ILE A 710 2.59 26.26 23.94
CA ILE A 710 3.43 25.43 23.06
C ILE A 710 3.06 25.50 21.57
N PHE A 711 1.86 25.09 21.18
CA PHE A 711 1.43 25.05 19.78
C PHE A 711 0.88 26.38 19.24
N GLY A 712 0.52 27.33 20.12
CA GLY A 712 -0.04 28.62 19.70
C GLY A 712 -1.35 28.50 18.90
N LEU A 713 -2.14 27.46 19.13
CA LEU A 713 -3.39 27.20 18.41
C LEU A 713 -4.50 28.11 18.93
N GLU A 714 -5.30 28.69 18.02
CA GLU A 714 -6.46 29.50 18.40
C GLU A 714 -7.65 28.60 18.74
N ILE A 715 -8.09 28.64 20.00
CA ILE A 715 -9.23 27.89 20.52
C ILE A 715 -10.41 28.81 20.82
N PRO A 716 -11.66 28.45 20.44
CA PRO A 716 -12.82 29.29 20.69
C PRO A 716 -13.21 29.26 22.18
N SER A 717 -13.78 30.36 22.68
CA SER A 717 -14.22 30.47 24.08
C SER A 717 -15.41 29.58 24.43
N SER A 718 -16.31 29.34 23.47
CA SER A 718 -17.54 28.56 23.65
C SER A 718 -18.06 28.09 22.29
N ILE A 719 -18.80 26.98 22.29
CA ILE A 719 -19.53 26.47 21.12
C ILE A 719 -20.88 25.96 21.62
N GLU A 720 -21.97 26.31 20.95
CA GLU A 720 -23.29 25.93 21.41
C GLU A 720 -23.43 24.40 21.57
N GLY A 721 -23.82 23.97 22.78
CA GLY A 721 -24.06 22.57 23.08
C GLY A 721 -22.82 21.67 23.16
N VAL A 722 -21.63 22.26 23.20
CA VAL A 722 -20.36 21.60 23.58
C VAL A 722 -19.92 22.19 24.93
N PRO A 723 -19.61 21.36 25.95
CA PRO A 723 -19.20 21.88 27.25
C PRO A 723 -17.92 22.72 27.14
N SER A 724 -17.92 23.95 27.68
CA SER A 724 -16.79 24.88 27.53
C SER A 724 -15.50 24.36 28.17
N GLU A 725 -15.61 23.51 29.20
CA GLU A 725 -14.44 22.93 29.85
C GLU A 725 -13.60 22.03 28.92
N ILE A 726 -14.21 21.42 27.89
CA ILE A 726 -13.48 20.54 26.96
C ILE A 726 -12.67 21.32 25.93
N LEU A 727 -13.02 22.58 25.66
CA LEU A 727 -12.36 23.41 24.65
C LEU A 727 -10.92 23.77 25.04
N GLN A 728 -10.66 23.84 26.35
CA GLN A 728 -9.30 23.92 26.90
C GLN A 728 -8.90 22.56 27.47
N PRO A 729 -8.09 21.74 26.76
CA PRO A 729 -7.70 20.41 27.21
C PRO A 729 -7.18 20.38 28.64
N ALA A 730 -6.35 21.35 29.02
CA ALA A 730 -5.82 21.52 30.36
C ALA A 730 -6.91 21.44 31.44
N ASN A 731 -8.10 22.02 31.22
CA ASN A 731 -9.19 22.04 32.20
C ASN A 731 -9.75 20.64 32.49
N THR A 732 -9.75 19.76 31.50
CA THR A 732 -10.28 18.40 31.63
C THR A 732 -9.33 17.42 32.33
N TRP A 733 -8.04 17.74 32.43
CA TRP A 733 -7.08 16.90 33.14
C TRP A 733 -7.16 17.15 34.64
N SER A 734 -7.24 16.06 35.42
CA SER A 734 -7.17 16.12 36.88
C SER A 734 -5.77 16.52 37.36
N ASP A 735 -4.73 15.97 36.74
CA ASP A 735 -3.33 16.31 36.99
C ASP A 735 -2.81 17.29 35.92
N LYS A 736 -2.68 18.57 36.29
CA LYS A 736 -2.17 19.63 35.41
C LYS A 736 -0.68 19.46 35.08
N LYS A 737 0.09 18.82 35.96
CA LYS A 737 1.51 18.57 35.71
C LYS A 737 1.66 17.48 34.65
N ALA A 738 0.90 16.39 34.76
CA ALA A 738 0.87 15.33 33.75
C ALA A 738 0.42 15.85 32.37
N TYR A 739 -0.54 16.77 32.34
CA TYR A 739 -0.93 17.48 31.12
C TYR A 739 0.26 18.21 30.48
N ASN A 740 0.96 19.06 31.26
CA ASN A 740 2.10 19.84 30.76
C ASN A 740 3.26 18.95 30.28
N GLU A 741 3.60 17.89 31.01
CA GLU A 741 4.62 16.92 30.61
C GLU A 741 4.25 16.22 29.29
N THR A 742 2.97 15.86 29.12
CA THR A 742 2.47 15.24 27.89
C THR A 742 2.43 16.22 26.72
N LEU A 743 2.06 17.48 26.96
CA LEU A 743 2.05 18.56 25.98
C LEU A 743 3.46 18.81 25.43
N LEU A 744 4.45 18.93 26.32
CA LEU A 744 5.86 19.08 25.95
C LEU A 744 6.38 17.87 25.17
N LYS A 745 6.03 16.65 25.62
CA LYS A 745 6.37 15.41 24.91
C LYS A 745 5.81 15.41 23.49
N LEU A 746 4.52 15.72 23.31
CA LEU A 746 3.90 15.74 21.98
C LEU A 746 4.52 16.83 21.10
N GLY A 747 4.72 18.04 21.62
CA GLY A 747 5.42 19.11 20.89
C GLY A 747 6.78 18.64 20.41
N GLY A 748 7.52 17.90 21.24
CA GLY A 748 8.87 17.41 20.91
C GLY A 748 8.84 16.39 19.77
N LEU A 749 7.82 15.54 19.74
CA LEU A 749 7.58 14.58 18.65
C LEU A 749 7.26 15.30 17.34
N PHE A 750 6.46 16.36 17.37
CA PHE A 750 6.19 17.19 16.19
C PHE A 750 7.48 17.82 15.65
N LYS A 751 8.28 18.45 16.52
CA LYS A 751 9.55 19.09 16.12
C LYS A 751 10.51 18.08 15.49
N LYS A 752 10.69 16.92 16.13
CA LYS A 752 11.53 15.81 15.62
C LYS A 752 11.04 15.28 14.28
N ASN A 753 9.72 15.10 14.10
CA ASN A 753 9.16 14.66 12.83
C ASN A 753 9.46 15.67 11.71
N PHE A 754 9.38 16.97 12.03
CA PHE A 754 9.54 18.03 11.04
C PHE A 754 10.97 18.20 10.52
N GLU A 755 11.98 17.72 11.26
CA GLU A 755 13.39 17.72 10.83
C GLU A 755 13.61 17.04 9.46
N VAL A 756 12.78 16.05 9.11
CA VAL A 756 12.85 15.36 7.81
C VAL A 756 12.53 16.30 6.64
N PHE A 757 11.75 17.35 6.87
CA PHE A 757 11.29 18.29 5.84
C PHE A 757 12.08 19.61 5.85
N ALA A 758 12.83 19.90 6.92
CA ALA A 758 13.47 21.20 7.16
C ALA A 758 14.56 21.55 6.13
N ASN A 759 15.21 20.55 5.54
CA ASN A 759 16.28 20.77 4.55
C ASN A 759 15.77 21.03 3.13
N HIS A 760 14.46 20.88 2.88
CA HIS A 760 13.88 21.12 1.57
C HIS A 760 13.53 22.61 1.41
N LYS A 761 14.21 23.29 0.47
CA LYS A 761 13.96 24.69 0.15
C LYS A 761 12.76 24.80 -0.80
N ILE A 762 11.75 25.57 -0.40
CA ILE A 762 10.60 25.88 -1.25
C ILE A 762 10.68 27.34 -1.67
N GLY A 763 10.47 27.60 -2.96
CA GLY A 763 10.59 28.93 -3.55
C GLY A 763 12.05 29.37 -3.73
N LYS A 764 12.24 30.52 -4.37
CA LYS A 764 13.57 31.04 -4.71
C LYS A 764 14.40 31.44 -3.47
N ASP A 765 13.73 31.79 -2.37
CA ASP A 765 14.35 32.49 -1.24
C ASP A 765 14.26 31.74 0.12
N GLY A 766 13.64 30.56 0.20
CA GLY A 766 13.53 29.76 1.43
C GLY A 766 12.60 30.28 2.54
N LYS A 767 12.09 31.52 2.41
CA LYS A 767 11.20 32.18 3.40
C LYS A 767 9.96 31.36 3.79
N LEU A 768 9.37 30.62 2.85
CA LEU A 768 8.18 29.81 3.14
C LEU A 768 8.51 28.69 4.13
N THR A 769 9.68 28.06 4.00
CA THR A 769 10.14 27.03 4.93
C THR A 769 10.31 27.61 6.35
N GLU A 770 10.88 28.81 6.47
CA GLU A 770 11.03 29.50 7.76
C GLU A 770 9.69 29.82 8.41
N GLN A 771 8.72 30.31 7.62
CA GLN A 771 7.36 30.59 8.11
C GLN A 771 6.65 29.32 8.62
N ILE A 772 6.80 28.21 7.90
CA ILE A 772 6.22 26.93 8.31
C ILE A 772 6.88 26.45 9.62
N LEU A 773 8.21 26.53 9.73
CA LEU A 773 8.93 26.13 10.94
C LEU A 773 8.53 26.98 12.15
N ALA A 774 8.38 28.29 11.96
CA ALA A 774 7.94 29.21 13.01
C ALA A 774 6.50 28.98 13.48
N ALA A 775 5.67 28.30 12.66
CA ALA A 775 4.30 27.95 12.99
C ALA A 775 4.16 26.62 13.78
N GLY A 776 5.27 25.90 13.98
CA GLY A 776 5.30 24.70 14.80
C GLY A 776 5.33 24.97 16.31
N PRO A 777 5.47 23.92 17.14
CA PRO A 777 5.59 24.04 18.59
C PRO A 777 6.79 24.89 19.03
N VAL A 778 6.54 25.84 19.92
CA VAL A 778 7.53 26.72 20.56
C VAL A 778 7.64 26.37 22.04
N PHE A 779 8.86 26.17 22.53
CA PHE A 779 9.14 25.71 23.91
C PHE A 779 9.65 26.81 24.79
#